data_AF-A0A6L8XT03-F1
#
_entry.id   AF-A0A6L8XT03-F1
#
_cell.length_a   1.000
_cell.length_b   1.000
_cell.length_c   1.000
_cell.angle_alpha   90.00
_cell.angle_beta   90.00
_cell.angle_gamma   90.00
#
_symmetry.space_group_name_H-M   'P 1'
#
loop_
_entity.id
_entity.type
_entity.pdbx_description
1 polymer ?
#
loop_
_entity_poly.entity_id
_entity_poly.type
_entity_poly.pdbx_seq_one_letter_code
_entity_poly.pdbx_strand_id
1 'polypeptide(L)'
;MATVSEAGAAAFTSPDTAPAVATQTDAEEVNVTEETSETEADAFSDGDDGTAVPSQEQTDDAFTAGTDTAAALPDETPSTADATDAVGAAVVKAEDWVSTESGFKLRKPAKNQDTANTDDQKAATAALPDEEMPSETDGFSGDQTESSETAVAETDTTAVTAEATAMETPAATDTVSVTNEEFYTAADGIVKISTEYKGETHTGYYLFDEEGILVTGQAEVKEKSSADEEPTSDAAQSAGEDAAGEETEAQANQSYFTTADEAVVYTGCEGEAITPYTSTVGQQEKSVWKWTGTYFQYYDENGNLETIAQLEAKAKAAGTYTGYFKINEDYYCLDPEGKPQTGEITLTVNGESNLYYFDPASSDIPGKMFHNGWLRSDTTKGERWLYFKKGNVPADIGKYYKRGVVATAIPEKGTGAYLLDANGYVLKSVMKKAQNGAYYCTDSNGQIYRNKLVKYGNFRYYFGSNGKRATWTKRWAKAGDHYYYFGSTPGRVVEKHGWQKLVSTSGKFLGWLYFDSKGNHYTDKWTSAGYYFKPSGKLASGLTEIDGKKYIFESSTSAEHKGKVYKSTMVRYKKKWYIASSKGSLYKSGWRKYSGNYYYLKDCVVQTNQFMKKNGVNGYLDANGKYTTGWVIVSNAKNLVRYIDPSGNGFARNKSMRVNGILYYFDSNGYRITDLTNRYRGPYSVQVDRVNGVMTVYADSARTIPVKTIRVSVGLAGTPTPTGNFTLSRSLRWQPLMGPSWGQYGTHVDGAGQGGIFVHSVACGQANSYNLPAVEYNKLGSPASHGCIRTCVADAKWVYENCNGAPISIIDGKYKADDAMKGPLGKKALTPLRGAANFDPTDPAV
;
A
#
# COMPACT_ATOMS: atom_id res chain seq x y z
N MET A 1 -34.59 9.38 -50.69
CA MET A 1 -33.46 9.00 -49.82
C MET A 1 -32.66 10.25 -49.56
N ALA A 2 -32.81 10.82 -48.37
CA ALA A 2 -32.18 12.04 -47.94
C ALA A 2 -31.28 11.70 -46.75
N THR A 3 -30.02 12.10 -46.78
CA THR A 3 -29.18 12.17 -45.59
C THR A 3 -28.66 13.59 -45.47
N VAL A 4 -29.20 14.21 -44.43
CA VAL A 4 -29.03 15.59 -43.99
C VAL A 4 -27.72 15.72 -43.20
N SER A 5 -27.13 16.89 -43.34
CA SER A 5 -25.99 17.44 -42.60
C SER A 5 -26.10 17.37 -41.08
N GLU A 6 -24.97 17.24 -40.39
CA GLU A 6 -24.78 17.86 -39.08
C GLU A 6 -23.39 18.48 -38.96
N ALA A 7 -23.41 19.76 -38.57
CA ALA A 7 -22.30 20.67 -38.43
C ALA A 7 -21.77 20.66 -36.99
N GLY A 8 -20.52 21.11 -36.79
CA GLY A 8 -20.08 21.60 -35.48
C GLY A 8 -18.72 21.11 -34.96
N ALA A 9 -17.66 21.16 -35.76
CA ALA A 9 -16.30 21.20 -35.22
C ALA A 9 -15.77 22.63 -35.36
N ALA A 10 -15.68 23.36 -34.24
CA ALA A 10 -15.15 24.71 -34.20
C ALA A 10 -13.70 24.72 -34.71
N ALA A 11 -13.51 25.38 -35.85
CA ALA A 11 -12.22 25.61 -36.48
C ALA A 11 -11.38 26.54 -35.59
N PHE A 12 -10.16 26.12 -35.29
CA PHE A 12 -9.13 26.95 -34.68
C PHE A 12 -8.48 27.77 -35.80
N THR A 13 -8.97 28.97 -36.07
CA THR A 13 -8.33 29.90 -37.00
C THR A 13 -7.34 30.79 -36.25
N SER A 14 -6.08 30.80 -36.68
CA SER A 14 -5.16 31.92 -36.51
C SER A 14 -4.59 32.28 -37.90
N PRO A 15 -4.38 33.57 -38.19
CA PRO A 15 -4.18 34.08 -39.55
C PRO A 15 -2.82 33.69 -40.14
N ASP A 16 -2.85 33.43 -41.44
CA ASP A 16 -1.72 33.06 -42.29
C ASP A 16 -0.72 34.22 -42.50
N THR A 17 0.51 33.94 -42.06
CA THR A 17 1.78 33.99 -42.81
C THR A 17 2.06 35.13 -43.81
N ALA A 18 3.21 35.79 -43.60
CA ALA A 18 4.13 36.14 -44.69
C ALA A 18 5.51 35.50 -44.42
N PRO A 19 6.22 35.02 -45.45
CA PRO A 19 7.28 34.02 -45.31
C PRO A 19 8.63 34.68 -44.99
N ALA A 20 9.27 34.26 -43.90
CA ALA A 20 10.66 34.61 -43.62
C ALA A 20 11.53 33.35 -43.70
N VAL A 21 12.29 33.31 -44.78
CA VAL A 21 13.60 32.66 -45.01
C VAL A 21 14.16 31.86 -43.83
N ALA A 22 14.44 30.59 -44.08
CA ALA A 22 15.13 29.68 -43.17
C ALA A 22 16.46 30.28 -42.67
N THR A 23 16.45 30.81 -41.44
CA THR A 23 17.65 31.11 -40.67
C THR A 23 17.93 29.96 -39.71
N GLN A 24 19.22 29.66 -39.54
CA GLN A 24 19.75 28.64 -38.64
C GLN A 24 19.13 28.77 -37.24
N THR A 25 18.35 27.77 -36.80
CA THR A 25 17.87 27.72 -35.43
C THR A 25 18.98 27.22 -34.50
N ASP A 26 19.43 28.14 -33.66
CA ASP A 26 20.35 27.95 -32.54
C ASP A 26 19.83 26.95 -31.50
N ALA A 27 20.77 26.39 -30.73
CA ALA A 27 20.50 25.44 -29.66
C ALA A 27 19.68 26.09 -28.53
N GLU A 28 18.64 25.39 -28.08
CA GLU A 28 17.73 25.92 -27.05
C GLU A 28 18.27 25.59 -25.65
N GLU A 29 18.67 26.62 -24.92
CA GLU A 29 19.17 26.50 -23.56
C GLU A 29 17.99 26.59 -22.57
N VAL A 30 17.60 25.46 -21.99
CA VAL A 30 16.53 25.39 -21.01
C VAL A 30 17.13 25.54 -19.62
N ASN A 31 16.99 26.72 -19.02
CA ASN A 31 17.26 26.94 -17.59
C ASN A 31 16.13 26.28 -16.78
N VAL A 32 16.48 25.35 -15.89
CA VAL A 32 15.49 24.63 -15.07
C VAL A 32 15.87 24.70 -13.59
N THR A 33 14.96 25.27 -12.81
CA THR A 33 14.89 25.22 -11.34
C THR A 33 14.54 23.79 -10.89
N GLU A 34 15.14 23.34 -9.80
CA GLU A 34 15.03 21.96 -9.29
C GLU A 34 13.58 21.49 -9.09
N GLU A 35 13.24 20.35 -9.69
CA GLU A 35 12.19 19.47 -9.14
C GLU A 35 12.87 18.29 -8.47
N THR A 36 12.67 18.19 -7.15
CA THR A 36 13.02 17.04 -6.33
C THR A 36 12.16 15.85 -6.75
N SER A 37 12.81 14.72 -7.04
CA SER A 37 12.13 13.44 -7.15
C SER A 37 11.71 13.01 -5.75
N GLU A 38 10.45 13.26 -5.40
CA GLU A 38 9.85 12.75 -4.17
C GLU A 38 8.82 11.67 -4.52
N THR A 39 8.92 10.56 -3.79
CA THR A 39 7.97 9.46 -3.77
C THR A 39 6.56 9.98 -3.47
N GLU A 40 5.62 9.68 -4.36
CA GLU A 40 4.23 10.18 -4.39
C GLU A 40 3.36 9.78 -3.18
N ALA A 41 3.90 9.03 -2.21
CA ALA A 41 3.12 8.44 -1.12
C ALA A 41 2.69 9.45 -0.03
N ASP A 42 3.43 10.54 0.19
CA ASP A 42 3.20 11.41 1.36
C ASP A 42 2.51 12.77 1.06
N ALA A 43 2.33 13.16 -0.20
CA ALA A 43 1.85 14.52 -0.53
C ALA A 43 0.33 14.71 -0.38
N PHE A 44 -0.43 13.61 -0.35
CA PHE A 44 -1.90 13.62 -0.35
C PHE A 44 -2.50 12.64 0.65
N SER A 45 -1.72 12.20 1.66
CA SER A 45 -2.11 11.21 2.68
C SER A 45 -3.62 11.13 2.87
N ASP A 46 -4.14 9.91 2.77
CA ASP A 46 -5.51 9.50 3.11
C ASP A 46 -5.76 9.68 4.62
N GLY A 47 -5.39 10.84 5.15
CA GLY A 47 -5.77 11.34 6.44
C GLY A 47 -7.28 11.38 6.48
N ASP A 48 -7.84 10.29 6.99
CA ASP A 48 -8.79 10.34 8.08
C ASP A 48 -8.22 11.32 9.12
N ASP A 49 -8.40 12.63 8.87
CA ASP A 49 -8.12 13.69 9.83
C ASP A 49 -9.17 13.52 10.93
N GLY A 50 -8.82 12.68 11.91
CA GLY A 50 -9.37 12.75 13.26
C GLY A 50 -9.02 14.11 13.84
N THR A 51 -9.86 15.11 13.60
CA THR A 51 -9.78 16.37 14.33
C THR A 51 -10.10 16.11 15.79
N ALA A 52 -9.09 16.27 16.64
CA ALA A 52 -9.19 16.26 18.09
C ALA A 52 -10.22 17.30 18.60
N VAL A 53 -11.22 16.81 19.33
CA VAL A 53 -12.08 17.50 20.31
C VAL A 53 -12.31 16.47 21.43
N PRO A 54 -12.28 16.84 22.73
CA PRO A 54 -11.61 16.06 23.77
C PRO A 54 -12.36 14.82 24.22
N SER A 55 -11.56 13.87 24.69
CA SER A 55 -11.85 12.65 25.45
C SER A 55 -13.30 12.47 25.90
N GLN A 56 -14.05 11.65 25.16
CA GLN A 56 -15.01 10.71 25.73
C GLN A 56 -14.83 9.38 25.02
N GLU A 57 -14.73 8.32 25.81
CA GLU A 57 -14.47 6.94 25.39
C GLU A 57 -15.38 6.54 24.22
N GLN A 58 -14.77 6.24 23.07
CA GLN A 58 -15.41 5.57 21.97
C GLN A 58 -14.59 4.32 21.63
N THR A 59 -15.15 3.18 21.98
CA THR A 59 -14.69 1.87 21.56
C THR A 59 -14.96 1.70 20.06
N ASP A 60 -13.91 1.34 19.33
CA ASP A 60 -13.97 0.95 17.93
C ASP A 60 -14.68 -0.40 17.79
N ASP A 61 -16.01 -0.40 17.70
CA ASP A 61 -16.80 -1.60 17.41
C ASP A 61 -16.83 -1.87 15.88
N ALA A 62 -15.73 -2.38 15.35
CA ALA A 62 -15.71 -3.15 14.12
C ALA A 62 -15.61 -4.64 14.49
N PHE A 63 -16.76 -5.27 14.72
CA PHE A 63 -16.86 -6.70 15.06
C PHE A 63 -16.34 -7.55 13.88
N THR A 64 -15.15 -8.10 14.05
CA THR A 64 -14.58 -9.16 13.23
C THR A 64 -14.83 -10.46 13.98
N ALA A 65 -15.54 -11.40 13.36
CA ALA A 65 -15.68 -12.75 13.90
C ALA A 65 -14.30 -13.40 13.98
N GLY A 66 -13.78 -13.54 15.20
CA GLY A 66 -12.53 -14.23 15.49
C GLY A 66 -12.74 -15.74 15.42
N THR A 67 -11.84 -16.40 14.71
CA THR A 67 -11.66 -17.86 14.64
C THR A 67 -11.08 -18.39 15.95
N ASP A 68 -11.73 -19.39 16.52
CA ASP A 68 -11.31 -20.07 17.75
C ASP A 68 -10.00 -20.84 17.59
N THR A 69 -9.07 -20.57 18.50
CA THR A 69 -7.94 -21.45 18.81
C THR A 69 -8.27 -22.15 20.11
N ALA A 70 -8.16 -23.48 20.08
CA ALA A 70 -8.47 -24.40 21.16
C ALA A 70 -7.80 -24.03 22.50
N ALA A 71 -8.60 -24.06 23.57
CA ALA A 71 -8.14 -24.27 24.93
C ALA A 71 -9.25 -24.96 25.76
N ALA A 72 -8.92 -26.20 26.16
CA ALA A 72 -9.45 -27.05 27.22
C ALA A 72 -10.80 -26.70 27.88
N LEU A 73 -11.74 -27.63 27.70
CA LEU A 73 -12.93 -27.86 28.52
C LEU A 73 -12.50 -28.25 29.96
N PRO A 74 -13.11 -27.69 31.02
CA PRO A 74 -13.32 -28.42 32.25
C PRO A 74 -14.49 -29.40 32.06
N ASP A 75 -14.21 -30.64 32.41
CA ASP A 75 -15.11 -31.78 32.47
C ASP A 75 -16.23 -31.49 33.49
N GLU A 76 -17.48 -31.34 33.03
CA GLU A 76 -18.64 -31.44 33.92
C GLU A 76 -19.09 -32.90 33.93
N THR A 77 -18.53 -33.63 34.89
CA THR A 77 -19.06 -34.89 35.38
C THR A 77 -20.55 -34.76 35.72
N PRO A 78 -21.40 -35.70 35.27
CA PRO A 78 -22.77 -35.76 35.75
C PRO A 78 -22.77 -36.03 37.25
N SER A 79 -23.65 -35.31 37.94
CA SER A 79 -23.95 -35.46 39.36
C SER A 79 -24.11 -36.94 39.74
N THR A 80 -23.07 -37.50 40.37
CA THR A 80 -23.17 -38.73 41.15
C THR A 80 -24.08 -38.44 42.33
N ALA A 81 -25.12 -39.26 42.49
CA ALA A 81 -26.04 -39.22 43.61
C ALA A 81 -25.30 -39.03 44.94
N ASP A 82 -25.69 -37.96 45.66
CA ASP A 82 -25.26 -37.67 47.01
C ASP A 82 -25.54 -38.88 47.92
N ALA A 83 -24.50 -39.49 48.47
CA ALA A 83 -24.61 -40.56 49.46
C ALA A 83 -25.05 -40.07 50.86
N THR A 84 -25.62 -38.86 50.95
CA THR A 84 -26.10 -38.24 52.19
C THR A 84 -27.63 -38.31 52.35
N ASP A 85 -28.35 -38.85 51.38
CA ASP A 85 -29.82 -38.84 51.36
C ASP A 85 -30.51 -40.11 51.93
N ALA A 86 -29.75 -41.08 52.44
CA ALA A 86 -30.30 -42.36 52.94
C ALA A 86 -30.98 -42.26 54.33
N VAL A 87 -30.93 -41.10 55.00
CA VAL A 87 -31.53 -40.93 56.33
C VAL A 87 -33.06 -40.87 56.20
N GLY A 88 -33.74 -41.91 56.71
CA GLY A 88 -35.21 -41.99 56.77
C GLY A 88 -35.89 -42.71 55.59
N ALA A 89 -35.14 -43.26 54.64
CA ALA A 89 -35.69 -44.05 53.53
C ALA A 89 -35.97 -45.51 53.95
N ALA A 90 -37.07 -46.10 53.49
CA ALA A 90 -37.34 -47.52 53.67
C ALA A 90 -36.46 -48.34 52.71
N VAL A 91 -35.56 -49.17 53.27
CA VAL A 91 -34.64 -50.02 52.50
C VAL A 91 -35.36 -51.31 52.09
N VAL A 92 -35.40 -51.58 50.79
CA VAL A 92 -36.06 -52.75 50.18
C VAL A 92 -35.13 -53.39 49.14
N LYS A 93 -35.39 -54.65 48.77
CA LYS A 93 -34.67 -55.34 47.68
C LYS A 93 -35.50 -55.31 46.40
N ALA A 94 -34.86 -55.54 45.26
CA ALA A 94 -35.58 -55.67 43.98
C ALA A 94 -36.72 -56.72 44.02
N GLU A 95 -36.57 -57.77 44.83
CA GLU A 95 -37.58 -58.82 45.04
C GLU A 95 -38.86 -58.34 45.74
N ASP A 96 -38.80 -57.20 46.45
CA ASP A 96 -39.95 -56.61 47.16
C ASP A 96 -40.86 -55.80 46.21
N TRP A 97 -40.38 -55.49 45.01
CA TRP A 97 -41.16 -54.91 43.92
C TRP A 97 -41.88 -56.02 43.14
N VAL A 98 -43.19 -56.11 43.32
CA VAL A 98 -44.06 -57.12 42.69
C VAL A 98 -44.66 -56.54 41.41
N SER A 99 -44.33 -57.12 40.26
CA SER A 99 -44.95 -56.79 38.98
C SER A 99 -46.34 -57.43 38.87
N THR A 100 -47.34 -56.66 38.46
CA THR A 100 -48.72 -57.09 38.20
C THR A 100 -49.14 -56.66 36.78
N GLU A 101 -50.24 -57.21 36.26
CA GLU A 101 -50.80 -56.80 34.95
C GLU A 101 -51.12 -55.30 34.87
N SER A 102 -51.36 -54.66 36.03
CA SER A 102 -51.74 -53.26 36.15
C SER A 102 -50.58 -52.31 36.50
N GLY A 103 -49.39 -52.83 36.79
CA GLY A 103 -48.23 -52.03 37.23
C GLY A 103 -47.45 -52.67 38.39
N PHE A 104 -46.58 -51.90 39.06
CA PHE A 104 -45.74 -52.40 40.16
C PHE A 104 -46.36 -52.13 41.54
N LYS A 105 -46.27 -53.08 42.47
CA LYS A 105 -46.60 -52.90 43.89
C LYS A 105 -45.34 -53.07 44.73
N LEU A 106 -45.21 -52.35 45.85
CA LEU A 106 -44.07 -52.49 46.76
C LEU A 106 -44.50 -53.03 48.13
N ARG A 107 -43.85 -54.09 48.60
CA ARG A 107 -44.07 -54.65 49.95
C ARG A 107 -43.47 -53.76 51.04
N LYS A 108 -44.19 -53.59 52.15
CA LYS A 108 -43.71 -52.85 53.32
C LYS A 108 -42.68 -53.68 54.10
N PRO A 109 -41.52 -53.12 54.48
CA PRO A 109 -40.56 -53.84 55.33
C PRO A 109 -41.14 -54.12 56.72
N ALA A 110 -40.93 -55.34 57.23
CA ALA A 110 -41.47 -55.77 58.53
C ALA A 110 -40.87 -54.95 59.69
N LYS A 111 -41.72 -54.37 60.56
CA LYS A 111 -41.31 -53.68 61.80
C LYS A 111 -40.60 -54.66 62.75
N ASN A 112 -39.29 -54.51 62.94
CA ASN A 112 -38.58 -55.09 64.08
C ASN A 112 -38.44 -54.04 65.20
N GLN A 113 -38.88 -54.41 66.40
CA GLN A 113 -38.76 -53.64 67.64
C GLN A 113 -37.34 -53.69 68.22
N ASP A 114 -36.88 -52.52 68.65
CA ASP A 114 -35.90 -52.15 69.68
C ASP A 114 -34.86 -53.17 70.19
N THR A 115 -33.61 -52.70 70.24
CA THR A 115 -32.80 -52.82 71.46
C THR A 115 -31.86 -51.61 71.62
N ALA A 116 -31.87 -51.04 72.81
CA ALA A 116 -31.28 -49.76 73.19
C ALA A 116 -29.85 -49.84 73.76
N ASN A 117 -29.14 -48.70 73.65
CA ASN A 117 -28.03 -48.15 74.46
C ASN A 117 -26.70 -48.96 74.55
N THR A 118 -25.51 -48.36 74.49
CA THR A 118 -25.02 -47.27 75.37
C THR A 118 -23.74 -46.60 74.81
N ASP A 119 -23.52 -45.36 75.26
CA ASP A 119 -22.41 -44.41 75.11
C ASP A 119 -20.95 -44.94 75.18
N ASP A 120 -20.02 -44.24 74.51
CA ASP A 120 -19.12 -43.20 75.10
C ASP A 120 -17.72 -43.09 74.43
N GLN A 121 -17.38 -41.85 74.07
CA GLN A 121 -16.07 -41.16 74.13
C GLN A 121 -14.80 -41.59 73.34
N LYS A 122 -14.43 -40.66 72.43
CA LYS A 122 -13.27 -39.73 72.49
C LYS A 122 -11.84 -40.24 72.17
N ALA A 123 -11.36 -39.74 71.03
CA ALA A 123 -10.03 -39.17 70.69
C ALA A 123 -8.75 -39.72 71.37
N ALA A 124 -7.73 -40.05 70.56
CA ALA A 124 -6.69 -39.08 70.17
C ALA A 124 -5.48 -39.72 69.42
N THR A 125 -4.91 -38.91 68.52
CA THR A 125 -3.47 -38.75 68.16
C THR A 125 -2.66 -39.81 67.39
N ALA A 126 -2.16 -39.32 66.24
CA ALA A 126 -0.76 -39.30 65.78
C ALA A 126 0.02 -40.61 65.55
N ALA A 127 0.46 -40.85 64.30
CA ALA A 127 1.80 -40.47 63.81
C ALA A 127 2.16 -41.25 62.53
N LEU A 128 2.69 -40.52 61.54
CA LEU A 128 3.59 -40.99 60.47
C LEU A 128 4.92 -41.51 61.11
N PRO A 129 5.80 -42.32 60.45
CA PRO A 129 6.31 -42.01 59.11
C PRO A 129 6.81 -43.17 58.20
N ASP A 130 7.29 -42.71 57.03
CA ASP A 130 8.39 -43.21 56.17
C ASP A 130 8.20 -44.39 55.20
N GLU A 131 8.18 -43.99 53.91
CA GLU A 131 9.19 -44.29 52.86
C GLU A 131 9.75 -45.71 52.74
N GLU A 132 9.43 -46.41 51.65
CA GLU A 132 10.35 -46.62 50.52
C GLU A 132 9.67 -47.46 49.39
N MET A 133 9.64 -46.88 48.20
CA MET A 133 9.41 -47.49 46.87
C MET A 133 10.70 -48.25 46.40
N PRO A 134 10.82 -48.84 45.18
CA PRO A 134 9.84 -49.18 44.13
C PRO A 134 10.02 -50.59 43.50
N SER A 135 9.22 -50.82 42.43
CA SER A 135 9.53 -51.57 41.19
C SER A 135 9.35 -53.09 41.23
N GLU A 136 8.87 -53.77 40.19
CA GLU A 136 8.23 -53.46 38.90
C GLU A 136 7.69 -54.80 38.37
N THR A 137 7.15 -54.80 37.14
CA THR A 137 6.73 -55.93 36.26
C THR A 137 5.31 -56.45 36.43
N ASP A 138 4.57 -56.82 35.39
CA ASP A 138 4.51 -56.50 33.95
C ASP A 138 3.29 -57.31 33.48
N GLY A 139 2.37 -56.69 32.74
CA GLY A 139 1.32 -57.40 32.00
C GLY A 139 0.91 -56.56 30.80
N PHE A 140 1.39 -56.83 29.59
CA PHE A 140 1.11 -57.96 28.66
C PHE A 140 0.14 -57.51 27.55
N SER A 141 0.70 -57.44 26.33
CA SER A 141 0.12 -57.64 24.98
C SER A 141 -1.06 -56.76 24.55
N GLY A 142 -1.10 -56.10 23.38
CA GLY A 142 -0.44 -56.26 22.08
C GLY A 142 -1.53 -55.95 21.03
N ASP A 143 -1.54 -54.78 20.40
CA ASP A 143 -0.90 -54.37 19.14
C ASP A 143 -1.56 -54.86 17.82
N GLN A 144 -1.69 -53.87 16.92
CA GLN A 144 -1.60 -53.91 15.45
C GLN A 144 -2.77 -54.31 14.50
N THR A 145 -3.27 -53.25 13.85
CA THR A 145 -3.35 -52.98 12.39
C THR A 145 -4.12 -53.85 11.38
N GLU A 146 -4.82 -53.07 10.54
CA GLU A 146 -4.90 -53.09 9.07
C GLU A 146 -6.09 -53.77 8.37
N SER A 147 -6.78 -52.92 7.59
CA SER A 147 -7.13 -53.11 6.18
C SER A 147 -8.06 -54.26 5.79
N SER A 148 -9.25 -53.93 5.30
CA SER A 148 -9.53 -53.83 3.85
C SER A 148 -11.01 -54.04 3.48
N GLU A 149 -11.36 -53.40 2.38
CA GLU A 149 -12.57 -53.40 1.55
C GLU A 149 -13.38 -54.71 1.46
N THR A 150 -14.71 -54.63 1.35
CA THR A 150 -15.50 -54.85 0.10
C THR A 150 -17.01 -54.71 0.41
N ALA A 151 -17.71 -53.79 -0.27
CA ALA A 151 -18.65 -54.05 -1.37
C ALA A 151 -19.90 -54.87 -0.96
N VAL A 152 -21.08 -54.25 -0.81
CA VAL A 152 -22.07 -53.91 -1.88
C VAL A 152 -22.63 -55.19 -2.51
N ALA A 153 -23.93 -55.40 -2.72
CA ALA A 153 -25.19 -54.77 -2.35
C ALA A 153 -26.28 -55.66 -2.98
N GLU A 154 -27.51 -55.14 -2.97
CA GLU A 154 -28.54 -55.32 -4.00
C GLU A 154 -29.47 -56.54 -3.79
N THR A 155 -30.78 -56.42 -3.93
CA THR A 155 -31.65 -55.31 -4.35
C THR A 155 -33.09 -55.81 -4.24
N ASP A 156 -34.01 -54.86 -4.12
CA ASP A 156 -35.30 -54.78 -4.83
C ASP A 156 -36.39 -55.84 -4.59
N THR A 157 -37.66 -55.51 -4.70
CA THR A 157 -38.49 -54.29 -4.58
C THR A 157 -39.91 -54.83 -4.64
N THR A 158 -40.86 -54.23 -3.91
CA THR A 158 -42.28 -54.06 -4.30
C THR A 158 -43.15 -55.32 -4.56
N ALA A 159 -44.44 -55.40 -4.23
CA ALA A 159 -45.38 -54.56 -3.51
C ALA A 159 -46.72 -55.34 -3.45
N VAL A 160 -47.68 -54.70 -2.79
CA VAL A 160 -49.14 -54.71 -2.98
C VAL A 160 -50.03 -55.77 -2.28
N THR A 161 -50.87 -55.21 -1.39
CA THR A 161 -52.33 -55.39 -1.20
C THR A 161 -52.91 -56.62 -0.46
N ALA A 162 -53.37 -56.33 0.77
CA ALA A 162 -54.79 -56.08 1.14
C ALA A 162 -55.68 -57.19 1.77
N GLU A 163 -56.43 -56.69 2.77
CA GLU A 163 -57.72 -57.12 3.35
C GLU A 163 -57.75 -58.32 4.31
N ALA A 164 -58.00 -58.09 5.61
CA ALA A 164 -59.30 -58.10 6.32
C ALA A 164 -59.75 -59.54 6.65
N THR A 165 -60.20 -59.96 7.84
CA THR A 165 -61.20 -59.36 8.75
C THR A 165 -61.30 -60.23 10.03
N ALA A 166 -61.70 -59.60 11.15
CA ALA A 166 -62.64 -60.06 12.19
C ALA A 166 -62.35 -61.26 13.15
N MET A 167 -62.22 -60.90 14.45
CA MET A 167 -63.15 -61.21 15.58
C MET A 167 -63.20 -62.64 16.18
N GLU A 168 -62.77 -62.79 17.44
CA GLU A 168 -63.60 -63.10 18.64
C GLU A 168 -62.74 -63.47 19.88
N THR A 169 -63.12 -62.91 21.03
CA THR A 169 -62.79 -63.26 22.44
C THR A 169 -63.57 -64.53 22.87
N PRO A 170 -63.55 -65.02 24.14
CA PRO A 170 -62.61 -64.98 25.27
C PRO A 170 -62.38 -66.38 25.92
N ALA A 171 -61.52 -66.50 26.95
CA ALA A 171 -61.81 -67.28 28.18
C ALA A 171 -60.70 -67.15 29.24
N ALA A 172 -61.15 -67.09 30.49
CA ALA A 172 -60.42 -66.81 31.72
C ALA A 172 -59.78 -68.03 32.40
N THR A 173 -58.87 -67.76 33.35
CA THR A 173 -58.56 -68.42 34.65
C THR A 173 -57.26 -67.77 35.15
N ASP A 174 -56.96 -67.47 36.40
CA ASP A 174 -57.54 -67.80 37.71
C ASP A 174 -57.01 -66.76 38.72
N THR A 175 -57.87 -66.27 39.60
CA THR A 175 -57.55 -65.30 40.66
C THR A 175 -57.12 -66.00 41.95
N VAL A 176 -55.95 -65.65 42.49
CA VAL A 176 -55.60 -65.85 43.92
C VAL A 176 -55.52 -64.48 44.59
N SER A 177 -56.43 -64.24 45.52
CA SER A 177 -56.53 -63.02 46.32
C SER A 177 -55.45 -62.97 47.41
N VAL A 178 -54.56 -61.97 47.35
CA VAL A 178 -53.66 -61.57 48.45
C VAL A 178 -54.18 -60.27 49.04
N THR A 179 -54.30 -60.21 50.36
CA THR A 179 -54.87 -59.08 51.12
C THR A 179 -53.97 -57.83 51.08
N ASN A 180 -54.57 -56.66 50.87
CA ASN A 180 -53.93 -55.35 50.63
C ASN A 180 -53.10 -54.74 51.80
N GLU A 181 -52.96 -55.41 52.95
CA GLU A 181 -52.28 -54.83 54.14
C GLU A 181 -50.73 -54.88 54.07
N GLU A 182 -50.16 -55.66 53.15
CA GLU A 182 -48.70 -55.86 53.03
C GLU A 182 -48.00 -54.86 52.09
N PHE A 183 -48.74 -54.03 51.36
CA PHE A 183 -48.22 -53.14 50.30
C PHE A 183 -48.42 -51.66 50.62
N TYR A 184 -47.58 -50.79 50.06
CA TYR A 184 -47.79 -49.33 50.07
C TYR A 184 -49.04 -48.95 49.26
N THR A 185 -49.80 -47.97 49.73
CA THR A 185 -51.06 -47.49 49.12
C THR A 185 -51.15 -45.96 49.18
N ALA A 186 -52.16 -45.36 48.55
CA ALA A 186 -52.41 -43.91 48.58
C ALA A 186 -52.47 -43.29 49.99
N ALA A 187 -52.84 -44.07 51.02
CA ALA A 187 -52.89 -43.60 52.41
C ALA A 187 -51.49 -43.37 53.04
N ASP A 188 -50.45 -43.91 52.42
CA ASP A 188 -49.07 -43.74 52.88
C ASP A 188 -48.43 -42.44 52.37
N GLY A 189 -49.08 -41.75 51.41
CA GLY A 189 -48.55 -40.55 50.77
C GLY A 189 -47.32 -40.83 49.93
N ILE A 190 -46.50 -39.81 49.67
CA ILE A 190 -45.20 -39.99 49.02
C ILE A 190 -44.25 -40.67 50.02
N VAL A 191 -43.68 -41.80 49.63
CA VAL A 191 -42.75 -42.58 50.45
C VAL A 191 -41.34 -42.56 49.86
N LYS A 192 -40.33 -42.35 50.70
CA LYS A 192 -38.91 -42.39 50.34
C LYS A 192 -38.41 -43.84 50.43
N ILE A 193 -38.03 -44.44 49.31
CA ILE A 193 -37.63 -45.85 49.20
C ILE A 193 -36.20 -45.94 48.68
N SER A 194 -35.36 -46.73 49.35
CA SER A 194 -34.02 -47.11 48.90
C SER A 194 -34.04 -48.56 48.44
N THR A 195 -33.86 -48.82 47.15
CA THR A 195 -33.85 -50.19 46.61
C THR A 195 -32.43 -50.66 46.34
N GLU A 196 -32.05 -51.81 46.90
CA GLU A 196 -30.78 -52.48 46.63
C GLU A 196 -30.93 -53.47 45.47
N TYR A 197 -30.11 -53.30 44.43
CA TYR A 197 -30.05 -54.21 43.29
C TYR A 197 -28.62 -54.27 42.73
N LYS A 198 -28.13 -55.49 42.46
CA LYS A 198 -26.77 -55.77 41.94
C LYS A 198 -25.60 -55.08 42.68
N GLY A 199 -25.75 -54.83 43.97
CA GLY A 199 -24.72 -54.22 44.81
C GLY A 199 -24.70 -52.69 44.79
N GLU A 200 -25.66 -52.05 44.11
CA GLU A 200 -25.92 -50.61 44.18
C GLU A 200 -27.28 -50.33 44.84
N THR A 201 -27.39 -49.19 45.53
CA THR A 201 -28.61 -48.76 46.21
C THR A 201 -29.09 -47.46 45.60
N HIS A 202 -30.31 -47.45 45.09
CA HIS A 202 -30.93 -46.26 44.49
C HIS A 202 -32.08 -45.77 45.36
N THR A 203 -32.09 -44.48 45.69
CA THR A 203 -33.13 -43.87 46.55
C THR A 203 -34.03 -42.98 45.71
N GLY A 204 -35.35 -43.12 45.88
CA GLY A 204 -36.36 -42.33 45.17
C GLY A 204 -37.60 -42.08 46.03
N TYR A 205 -38.41 -41.12 45.62
CA TYR A 205 -39.70 -40.81 46.24
C TYR A 205 -40.81 -41.38 45.37
N TYR A 206 -41.68 -42.22 45.90
CA TYR A 206 -42.69 -42.95 45.14
C TYR A 206 -44.09 -42.71 45.72
N LEU A 207 -45.10 -42.74 44.85
CA LEU A 207 -46.51 -42.69 45.24
C LEU A 207 -47.22 -43.94 44.75
N PHE A 208 -48.17 -44.45 45.53
CA PHE A 208 -49.00 -45.59 45.17
C PHE A 208 -50.47 -45.16 45.18
N ASP A 209 -51.30 -45.73 44.31
CA ASP A 209 -52.74 -45.44 44.23
C ASP A 209 -53.55 -46.19 45.31
N GLU A 210 -54.88 -46.09 45.27
CA GLU A 210 -55.78 -46.73 46.26
C GLU A 210 -55.68 -48.27 46.20
N GLU A 211 -55.29 -48.82 45.05
CA GLU A 211 -55.04 -50.23 44.79
C GLU A 211 -53.62 -50.67 45.14
N GLY A 212 -52.73 -49.74 45.51
CA GLY A 212 -51.32 -49.98 45.85
C GLY A 212 -50.40 -50.15 44.65
N ILE A 213 -50.83 -49.72 43.46
CA ILE A 213 -50.04 -49.69 42.23
C ILE A 213 -49.21 -48.40 42.19
N LEU A 214 -47.97 -48.51 41.74
CA LEU A 214 -47.05 -47.41 41.58
C LEU A 214 -47.61 -46.39 40.59
N VAL A 215 -47.72 -45.15 41.04
CA VAL A 215 -48.19 -44.02 40.24
C VAL A 215 -47.06 -43.51 39.36
N THR A 216 -47.37 -43.30 38.08
CA THR A 216 -46.50 -42.66 37.09
C THR A 216 -47.26 -41.55 36.39
N GLY A 217 -46.58 -40.47 35.98
CA GLY A 217 -47.18 -39.26 35.42
C GLY A 217 -47.63 -38.26 36.48
N GLN A 218 -48.49 -37.31 36.09
CA GLN A 218 -49.02 -36.28 36.99
C GLN A 218 -50.10 -36.87 37.92
N ALA A 219 -50.00 -36.62 39.22
CA ALA A 219 -50.97 -37.10 40.20
C ALA A 219 -51.18 -36.10 41.34
N GLU A 220 -52.37 -36.12 41.95
CA GLU A 220 -52.69 -35.35 43.15
C GLU A 220 -52.22 -36.07 44.40
N VAL A 221 -51.42 -35.39 45.22
CA VAL A 221 -50.91 -35.92 46.48
C VAL A 221 -51.81 -35.43 47.62
N LYS A 222 -52.47 -36.37 48.30
CA LYS A 222 -53.18 -36.10 49.56
C LYS A 222 -52.15 -36.11 50.68
N GLU A 223 -51.77 -34.95 51.21
CA GLU A 223 -50.83 -34.90 52.32
C GLU A 223 -51.37 -35.61 53.58
N LYS A 224 -50.48 -36.34 54.25
CA LYS A 224 -50.72 -36.91 55.57
C LYS A 224 -50.52 -35.81 56.60
N SER A 225 -51.62 -35.19 57.04
CA SER A 225 -51.62 -34.24 58.15
C SER A 225 -51.00 -34.90 59.40
N SER A 226 -49.76 -34.52 59.73
CA SER A 226 -49.15 -34.78 61.03
C SER A 226 -49.68 -33.75 62.02
N ALA A 227 -50.92 -33.93 62.46
CA ALA A 227 -51.43 -33.25 63.64
C ALA A 227 -50.94 -34.01 64.88
N ASP A 228 -49.84 -33.55 65.47
CA ASP A 228 -49.56 -33.63 66.91
C ASP A 228 -48.21 -32.93 67.20
N GLU A 229 -48.22 -31.61 67.22
CA GLU A 229 -47.50 -30.82 68.24
C GLU A 229 -48.26 -29.50 68.46
N GLU A 230 -48.67 -29.26 69.71
CA GLU A 230 -49.26 -28.00 70.14
C GLU A 230 -48.24 -26.86 70.05
N PRO A 231 -48.65 -25.64 69.62
CA PRO A 231 -47.78 -24.47 69.67
C PRO A 231 -47.89 -23.78 71.04
N THR A 232 -46.74 -23.53 71.67
CA THR A 232 -46.63 -22.60 72.80
C THR A 232 -46.44 -21.15 72.31
N SER A 233 -47.36 -20.27 72.73
CA SER A 233 -47.28 -18.80 73.00
C SER A 233 -46.03 -18.01 72.55
N ASP A 234 -46.09 -16.76 72.07
CA ASP A 234 -46.82 -15.61 72.62
C ASP A 234 -46.71 -14.33 71.72
N ALA A 235 -47.57 -13.34 72.00
CA ALA A 235 -47.44 -11.87 71.75
C ALA A 235 -47.94 -11.19 70.43
N ALA A 236 -49.22 -10.77 70.48
CA ALA A 236 -49.76 -9.40 70.38
C ALA A 236 -49.59 -8.44 69.15
N GLN A 237 -50.75 -8.17 68.52
CA GLN A 237 -51.37 -6.88 68.12
C GLN A 237 -50.73 -5.94 67.07
N SER A 238 -51.44 -5.72 65.93
CA SER A 238 -52.19 -4.46 65.64
C SER A 238 -52.98 -4.54 64.31
N ALA A 239 -54.21 -4.01 64.33
CA ALA A 239 -55.15 -3.79 63.22
C ALA A 239 -54.67 -2.72 62.21
N GLY A 240 -55.18 -2.61 60.96
CA GLY A 240 -56.28 -3.31 60.30
C GLY A 240 -56.54 -2.89 58.84
N GLU A 241 -57.58 -3.53 58.29
CA GLU A 241 -58.51 -3.21 57.18
C GLU A 241 -58.09 -3.16 55.69
N ASP A 242 -58.84 -4.01 54.95
CA ASP A 242 -59.34 -3.96 53.58
C ASP A 242 -58.42 -4.19 52.38
N ALA A 243 -58.42 -5.44 51.89
CA ALA A 243 -58.76 -5.74 50.51
C ALA A 243 -59.18 -7.21 50.36
N ALA A 244 -60.29 -7.43 49.67
CA ALA A 244 -60.85 -8.73 49.31
C ALA A 244 -59.77 -9.66 48.73
N GLY A 245 -59.36 -10.64 49.54
CA GLY A 245 -58.52 -11.75 49.11
C GLY A 245 -59.43 -12.86 48.61
N GLU A 246 -59.32 -13.13 47.31
CA GLU A 246 -59.80 -14.34 46.67
C GLU A 246 -59.52 -15.55 47.56
N GLU A 247 -60.55 -16.37 47.76
CA GLU A 247 -60.38 -17.73 48.24
C GLU A 247 -59.34 -18.39 47.33
N THR A 248 -58.11 -18.49 47.83
CA THR A 248 -57.08 -19.30 47.17
C THR A 248 -57.54 -20.71 47.42
N GLU A 249 -58.28 -21.26 46.45
CA GLU A 249 -58.54 -22.69 46.35
C GLU A 249 -57.23 -23.38 46.70
N ALA A 250 -57.26 -24.20 47.75
CA ALA A 250 -56.13 -25.04 48.11
C ALA A 250 -55.79 -25.85 46.87
N GLN A 251 -54.76 -25.41 46.15
CA GLN A 251 -54.23 -26.12 45.01
C GLN A 251 -53.91 -27.51 45.53
N ALA A 252 -54.60 -28.52 44.99
CA ALA A 252 -54.20 -29.89 45.18
C ALA A 252 -52.70 -29.95 44.87
N ASN A 253 -51.88 -30.43 45.82
CA ASN A 253 -50.43 -30.58 45.64
C ASN A 253 -50.22 -31.63 44.53
N GLN A 254 -50.18 -31.16 43.29
CA GLN A 254 -49.95 -32.00 42.13
C GLN A 254 -48.44 -32.22 42.01
N SER A 255 -48.05 -33.49 41.92
CA SER A 255 -46.66 -33.91 41.69
C SER A 255 -46.56 -34.72 40.40
N TYR A 256 -45.36 -34.80 39.84
CA TYR A 256 -45.08 -35.65 38.67
C TYR A 256 -44.17 -36.80 39.06
N PHE A 257 -44.52 -38.00 38.63
CA PHE A 257 -43.75 -39.22 38.82
C PHE A 257 -43.26 -39.72 37.45
N THR A 258 -42.01 -40.14 37.37
CA THR A 258 -41.35 -40.54 36.11
C THR A 258 -42.13 -41.66 35.42
N THR A 259 -42.46 -41.50 34.14
CA THR A 259 -43.13 -42.55 33.35
C THR A 259 -42.12 -43.56 32.80
N ALA A 260 -42.59 -44.72 32.32
CA ALA A 260 -41.69 -45.74 31.76
C ALA A 260 -40.91 -45.24 30.54
N ASP A 261 -41.50 -44.36 29.73
CA ASP A 261 -40.86 -43.81 28.52
C ASP A 261 -39.79 -42.73 28.84
N GLU A 262 -39.88 -42.10 30.01
CA GLU A 262 -38.94 -41.08 30.50
C GLU A 262 -37.87 -41.63 31.45
N ALA A 263 -38.03 -42.89 31.89
CA ALA A 263 -37.19 -43.49 32.92
C ALA A 263 -35.74 -43.68 32.46
N VAL A 264 -34.80 -43.22 33.28
CA VAL A 264 -33.38 -43.42 33.07
C VAL A 264 -32.97 -44.73 33.74
N VAL A 265 -32.39 -45.64 32.96
CA VAL A 265 -31.87 -46.93 33.46
C VAL A 265 -30.62 -46.68 34.30
N TYR A 266 -30.52 -47.32 35.45
CA TYR A 266 -29.35 -47.22 36.31
C TYR A 266 -28.13 -47.89 35.66
N THR A 267 -26.95 -47.37 35.96
CA THR A 267 -25.67 -47.91 35.49
C THR A 267 -25.54 -49.39 35.83
N GLY A 268 -25.18 -50.24 34.86
CA GLY A 268 -25.08 -51.69 35.05
C GLY A 268 -26.39 -52.47 34.88
N CYS A 269 -27.49 -51.78 34.54
CA CYS A 269 -28.78 -52.37 34.16
C CYS A 269 -29.12 -52.16 32.67
N GLU A 270 -28.14 -51.78 31.84
CA GLU A 270 -28.37 -51.49 30.42
C GLU A 270 -28.89 -52.73 29.66
N GLY A 271 -30.02 -52.58 28.97
CA GLY A 271 -30.66 -53.67 28.22
C GLY A 271 -31.68 -54.50 29.01
N GLU A 272 -31.92 -54.18 30.28
CA GLU A 272 -32.98 -54.78 31.09
C GLU A 272 -34.33 -54.07 30.91
N ALA A 273 -35.41 -54.73 31.34
CA ALA A 273 -36.74 -54.12 31.35
C ALA A 273 -36.77 -52.90 32.30
N ILE A 274 -37.51 -51.86 31.91
CA ILE A 274 -37.70 -50.66 32.72
C ILE A 274 -38.57 -51.00 33.93
N THR A 275 -37.97 -51.02 35.12
CA THR A 275 -38.63 -51.31 36.39
C THR A 275 -38.16 -50.33 37.47
N PRO A 276 -38.88 -50.17 38.59
CA PRO A 276 -38.52 -49.21 39.66
C PRO A 276 -37.15 -49.45 40.32
N TYR A 277 -36.54 -50.62 40.10
CA TYR A 277 -35.23 -51.00 40.66
C TYR A 277 -34.12 -51.09 39.62
N THR A 278 -34.47 -51.08 38.32
CA THR A 278 -33.51 -50.98 37.20
C THR A 278 -33.47 -49.58 36.61
N SER A 279 -34.41 -48.70 36.96
CA SER A 279 -34.56 -47.36 36.39
C SER A 279 -35.29 -46.40 37.35
N THR A 280 -35.33 -45.11 37.00
CA THR A 280 -36.03 -44.06 37.75
C THR A 280 -37.56 -44.08 37.61
N VAL A 281 -38.18 -45.09 36.98
CA VAL A 281 -39.63 -45.14 36.77
C VAL A 281 -40.41 -45.06 38.10
N GLY A 282 -41.42 -44.20 38.14
CA GLY A 282 -42.26 -43.91 39.30
C GLY A 282 -41.60 -43.02 40.36
N GLN A 283 -40.37 -42.54 40.16
CA GLN A 283 -39.76 -41.56 41.06
C GLN A 283 -40.34 -40.16 40.86
N GLN A 284 -40.61 -39.46 41.96
CA GLN A 284 -41.05 -38.08 41.98
C GLN A 284 -39.97 -37.17 41.42
N GLU A 285 -40.37 -36.36 40.46
CA GLU A 285 -39.54 -35.35 39.82
C GLU A 285 -39.55 -34.06 40.64
N LYS A 286 -38.36 -33.48 40.84
CA LYS A 286 -38.16 -32.28 41.68
C LYS A 286 -37.30 -31.26 40.94
N SER A 287 -37.58 -29.98 41.15
CA SER A 287 -36.89 -28.84 40.53
C SER A 287 -36.80 -28.93 39.01
N VAL A 288 -37.87 -29.36 38.34
CA VAL A 288 -37.87 -29.66 36.89
C VAL A 288 -39.06 -29.03 36.16
N TRP A 289 -38.83 -28.68 34.91
CA TRP A 289 -39.87 -28.28 33.96
C TRP A 289 -40.34 -29.47 33.13
N LYS A 290 -41.66 -29.65 33.00
CA LYS A 290 -42.28 -30.65 32.13
C LYS A 290 -43.12 -29.97 31.06
N TRP A 291 -43.02 -30.49 29.83
CA TRP A 291 -43.80 -30.04 28.68
C TRP A 291 -44.99 -30.97 28.46
N THR A 292 -46.20 -30.44 28.52
CA THR A 292 -47.46 -31.22 28.38
C THR A 292 -47.90 -31.42 26.93
N GLY A 293 -47.14 -30.91 25.95
CA GLY A 293 -47.58 -30.77 24.57
C GLY A 293 -48.27 -29.44 24.27
N THR A 294 -48.74 -28.71 25.29
CA THR A 294 -49.41 -27.40 25.13
C THR A 294 -48.89 -26.32 26.09
N TYR A 295 -48.52 -26.70 27.31
CA TYR A 295 -48.08 -25.80 28.39
C TYR A 295 -46.83 -26.37 29.10
N PHE A 296 -46.01 -25.49 29.64
CA PHE A 296 -44.95 -25.83 30.58
C PHE A 296 -45.49 -25.84 32.02
N GLN A 297 -45.08 -26.85 32.78
CA GLN A 297 -45.37 -27.01 34.21
C GLN A 297 -44.04 -27.13 34.96
N TYR A 298 -43.93 -26.51 36.13
CA TYR A 298 -42.72 -26.58 36.96
C TYR A 298 -43.04 -27.22 38.30
N TYR A 299 -42.21 -28.19 38.69
CA TYR A 299 -42.28 -28.84 39.99
C TYR A 299 -41.11 -28.37 40.86
N ASP A 300 -41.41 -27.89 42.07
CA ASP A 300 -40.46 -27.25 42.97
C ASP A 300 -39.48 -28.25 43.64
N GLU A 301 -38.66 -27.78 44.59
CA GLU A 301 -37.72 -28.61 45.36
C GLU A 301 -38.41 -29.72 46.17
N ASN A 302 -39.70 -29.59 46.44
CA ASN A 302 -40.53 -30.57 47.13
C ASN A 302 -41.32 -31.46 46.14
N GLY A 303 -41.23 -31.17 44.84
CA GLY A 303 -41.94 -31.85 43.76
C GLY A 303 -43.41 -31.44 43.65
N ASN A 304 -43.78 -30.27 44.18
CA ASN A 304 -45.12 -29.68 44.06
C ASN A 304 -45.19 -28.76 42.84
N LEU A 305 -46.32 -28.79 42.13
CA LEU A 305 -46.59 -27.93 40.99
C LEU A 305 -46.68 -26.46 41.43
N GLU A 306 -45.87 -25.58 40.83
CA GLU A 306 -45.95 -24.13 41.02
C GLU A 306 -46.56 -23.43 39.80
N THR A 307 -47.37 -22.40 40.07
CA THR A 307 -47.91 -21.52 39.03
C THR A 307 -46.84 -20.55 38.53
N ILE A 308 -46.98 -20.08 37.28
CA ILE A 308 -46.10 -19.06 36.71
C ILE A 308 -46.09 -17.79 37.57
N ALA A 309 -47.24 -17.36 38.10
CA ALA A 309 -47.34 -16.19 38.96
C ALA A 309 -46.50 -16.31 40.25
N GLN A 310 -46.49 -17.49 40.88
CA GLN A 310 -45.65 -17.76 42.06
C GLN A 310 -44.15 -17.72 41.70
N LEU A 311 -43.76 -18.33 40.58
CA LEU A 311 -42.38 -18.30 40.09
C LEU A 311 -41.91 -16.88 39.77
N GLU A 312 -42.75 -16.06 39.13
CA GLU A 312 -42.44 -14.65 38.89
C GLU A 312 -42.27 -13.88 40.19
N ALA A 313 -43.14 -14.09 41.19
CA ALA A 313 -43.05 -13.42 42.48
C ALA A 313 -41.74 -13.76 43.21
N LYS A 314 -41.34 -15.04 43.19
CA LYS A 314 -40.06 -15.50 43.74
C LYS A 314 -38.87 -14.86 43.01
N ALA A 315 -38.87 -14.86 41.67
CA ALA A 315 -37.81 -14.25 40.87
C ALA A 315 -37.73 -12.72 41.07
N LYS A 316 -38.87 -12.03 41.24
CA LYS A 316 -38.91 -10.59 41.55
C LYS A 316 -38.37 -10.31 42.96
N ALA A 317 -38.74 -11.13 43.95
CA ALA A 317 -38.23 -11.01 45.32
C ALA A 317 -36.71 -11.24 45.40
N ALA A 318 -36.18 -12.18 44.60
CA ALA A 318 -34.75 -12.45 44.47
C ALA A 318 -34.00 -11.43 43.58
N GLY A 319 -34.70 -10.53 42.90
CA GLY A 319 -34.10 -9.56 41.97
C GLY A 319 -33.56 -10.18 40.67
N THR A 320 -33.96 -11.41 40.33
CA THR A 320 -33.47 -12.18 39.17
C THR A 320 -34.47 -12.27 38.02
N TYR A 321 -35.67 -11.69 38.16
CA TYR A 321 -36.70 -11.73 37.13
C TYR A 321 -36.27 -11.06 35.82
N THR A 322 -36.35 -11.80 34.71
CA THR A 322 -35.99 -11.34 33.36
C THR A 322 -37.18 -11.22 32.41
N GLY A 323 -38.39 -11.59 32.85
CA GLY A 323 -39.60 -11.66 32.00
C GLY A 323 -39.71 -12.92 31.14
N TYR A 324 -38.76 -13.84 31.28
CA TYR A 324 -38.75 -15.14 30.61
C TYR A 324 -38.07 -16.16 31.52
N PHE A 325 -38.28 -17.45 31.22
CA PHE A 325 -37.72 -18.55 31.98
C PHE A 325 -36.69 -19.29 31.14
N LYS A 326 -35.58 -19.68 31.76
CA LYS A 326 -34.65 -20.67 31.19
C LYS A 326 -35.23 -22.04 31.50
N ILE A 327 -35.60 -22.77 30.46
CA ILE A 327 -36.19 -24.11 30.56
C ILE A 327 -35.27 -25.05 29.80
N ASN A 328 -34.60 -25.92 30.53
CA ASN A 328 -33.48 -26.73 30.03
C ASN A 328 -32.37 -25.81 29.47
N GLU A 329 -32.05 -25.91 28.19
CA GLU A 329 -31.04 -25.07 27.50
C GLU A 329 -31.64 -23.87 26.76
N ASP A 330 -32.97 -23.81 26.63
CA ASP A 330 -33.70 -22.80 25.86
C ASP A 330 -34.38 -21.76 26.77
N TYR A 331 -34.89 -20.69 26.17
CA TYR A 331 -35.58 -19.60 26.88
C TYR A 331 -36.97 -19.36 26.32
N TYR A 332 -37.95 -19.19 27.21
CA TYR A 332 -39.37 -19.03 26.84
C TYR A 332 -40.01 -17.90 27.64
N CYS A 333 -40.84 -17.11 26.98
CA CYS A 333 -41.80 -16.25 27.65
C CYS A 333 -43.13 -17.00 27.77
N LEU A 334 -43.67 -17.11 28.98
CA LEU A 334 -44.88 -17.89 29.25
C LEU A 334 -46.03 -16.95 29.60
N ASP A 335 -47.24 -17.29 29.19
CA ASP A 335 -48.46 -16.68 29.75
C ASP A 335 -48.77 -17.24 31.16
N PRO A 336 -49.77 -16.70 31.89
CA PRO A 336 -50.10 -17.15 33.24
C PRO A 336 -50.41 -18.66 33.35
N GLU A 337 -50.88 -19.28 32.27
CA GLU A 337 -51.20 -20.69 32.17
C GLU A 337 -49.99 -21.57 31.79
N GLY A 338 -48.80 -20.98 31.57
CA GLY A 338 -47.58 -21.70 31.20
C GLY A 338 -47.43 -21.96 29.70
N LYS A 339 -48.23 -21.32 28.84
CA LYS A 339 -48.13 -21.48 27.39
C LYS A 339 -47.01 -20.59 26.83
N PRO A 340 -46.15 -21.12 25.96
CA PRO A 340 -45.15 -20.32 25.26
C PRO A 340 -45.78 -19.24 24.38
N GLN A 341 -45.35 -18.00 24.59
CA GLN A 341 -45.69 -16.89 23.73
C GLN A 341 -44.75 -16.85 22.50
N THR A 342 -45.26 -16.38 21.36
CA THR A 342 -44.53 -16.39 20.08
C THR A 342 -44.55 -15.03 19.39
N GLY A 343 -43.59 -14.80 18.50
CA GLY A 343 -43.44 -13.57 17.73
C GLY A 343 -42.60 -12.48 18.41
N GLU A 344 -42.77 -11.25 17.96
CA GLU A 344 -42.12 -10.05 18.51
C GLU A 344 -42.82 -9.60 19.80
N ILE A 345 -42.16 -9.76 20.96
CA ILE A 345 -42.74 -9.46 22.28
C ILE A 345 -41.92 -8.38 22.98
N THR A 346 -42.60 -7.37 23.54
CA THR A 346 -41.94 -6.33 24.35
C THR A 346 -42.13 -6.64 25.83
N LEU A 347 -41.04 -6.99 26.50
CA LEU A 347 -41.03 -7.26 27.93
C LEU A 347 -40.59 -6.02 28.69
N THR A 348 -41.28 -5.69 29.78
CA THR A 348 -40.93 -4.57 30.67
C THR A 348 -40.52 -5.11 32.02
N VAL A 349 -39.23 -5.01 32.33
CA VAL A 349 -38.62 -5.56 33.54
C VAL A 349 -37.89 -4.43 34.24
N ASN A 350 -38.17 -4.22 35.53
CA ASN A 350 -37.56 -3.16 36.35
C ASN A 350 -37.67 -1.75 35.73
N GLY A 351 -38.76 -1.46 35.00
CA GLY A 351 -38.99 -0.17 34.32
C GLY A 351 -38.34 -0.04 32.93
N GLU A 352 -37.61 -1.05 32.45
CA GLU A 352 -37.01 -1.07 31.12
C GLU A 352 -37.79 -1.96 30.16
N SER A 353 -38.26 -1.40 29.05
CA SER A 353 -38.92 -2.15 27.97
C SER A 353 -37.93 -2.54 26.87
N ASN A 354 -37.81 -3.84 26.59
CA ASN A 354 -36.97 -4.38 25.52
C ASN A 354 -37.77 -5.31 24.61
N LEU A 355 -37.43 -5.32 23.32
CA LEU A 355 -38.05 -6.20 22.32
C LEU A 355 -37.29 -7.52 22.27
N TYR A 356 -38.01 -8.62 22.20
CA TYR A 356 -37.52 -9.99 22.07
C TYR A 356 -38.25 -10.67 20.91
N TYR A 357 -37.70 -11.77 20.42
CA TYR A 357 -38.36 -12.60 19.42
C TYR A 357 -38.39 -14.05 19.87
N PHE A 358 -39.58 -14.64 19.84
CA PHE A 358 -39.81 -16.04 20.18
C PHE A 358 -40.32 -16.77 18.94
N ASP A 359 -39.60 -17.80 18.49
CA ASP A 359 -39.83 -18.45 17.21
C ASP A 359 -41.15 -19.24 17.21
N PRO A 360 -42.14 -18.87 16.36
CA PRO A 360 -43.39 -19.61 16.28
C PRO A 360 -43.26 -21.01 15.65
N ALA A 361 -42.16 -21.32 14.96
CA ALA A 361 -41.97 -22.52 14.15
C ALA A 361 -40.82 -23.44 14.63
N SER A 362 -40.42 -23.31 15.90
CA SER A 362 -39.43 -24.19 16.54
C SER A 362 -39.84 -25.67 16.43
N SER A 363 -38.87 -26.55 16.15
CA SER A 363 -39.09 -27.95 15.75
C SER A 363 -39.73 -28.84 16.82
N ASP A 364 -39.61 -28.48 18.10
CA ASP A 364 -40.09 -29.31 19.21
C ASP A 364 -41.16 -28.57 20.03
N ILE A 365 -40.81 -27.40 20.56
CA ILE A 365 -41.69 -26.56 21.38
C ILE A 365 -41.73 -25.16 20.77
N PRO A 366 -42.91 -24.63 20.41
CA PRO A 366 -43.01 -23.27 19.87
C PRO A 366 -42.60 -22.23 20.93
N GLY A 367 -42.10 -21.08 20.48
CA GLY A 367 -41.76 -19.97 21.36
C GLY A 367 -40.36 -20.02 21.96
N LYS A 368 -39.43 -20.79 21.37
CA LYS A 368 -38.00 -20.70 21.70
C LYS A 368 -37.48 -19.30 21.39
N MET A 369 -36.81 -18.66 22.34
CA MET A 369 -36.25 -17.32 22.14
C MET A 369 -35.15 -17.34 21.09
N PHE A 370 -35.26 -16.48 20.07
CA PHE A 370 -34.15 -16.23 19.16
C PHE A 370 -33.18 -15.25 19.83
N HIS A 371 -31.98 -15.74 20.12
CA HIS A 371 -30.88 -14.93 20.62
C HIS A 371 -29.63 -15.24 19.81
N ASN A 372 -28.65 -14.33 19.85
CA ASN A 372 -27.36 -14.47 19.17
C ASN A 372 -27.42 -14.46 17.63
N GLY A 373 -28.04 -13.44 17.03
CA GLY A 373 -27.97 -13.32 15.58
C GLY A 373 -28.86 -12.25 14.97
N TRP A 374 -28.88 -12.25 13.64
CA TRP A 374 -29.74 -11.41 12.83
C TRP A 374 -31.03 -12.14 12.46
N LEU A 375 -32.16 -11.50 12.72
CA LEU A 375 -33.48 -11.94 12.29
C LEU A 375 -34.00 -11.01 11.19
N ARG A 376 -34.50 -11.60 10.10
CA ARG A 376 -35.25 -10.86 9.06
C ARG A 376 -36.74 -10.85 9.41
N SER A 377 -37.32 -9.67 9.55
CA SER A 377 -38.73 -9.44 9.88
C SER A 377 -39.34 -8.39 8.94
N ASP A 378 -39.54 -8.77 7.67
CA ASP A 378 -40.04 -7.87 6.65
C ASP A 378 -41.46 -7.37 6.96
N THR A 379 -41.71 -6.07 6.75
CA THR A 379 -43.04 -5.48 6.95
C THR A 379 -43.50 -4.72 5.70
N THR A 380 -44.69 -4.12 5.74
CA THR A 380 -45.19 -3.24 4.66
C THR A 380 -44.30 -2.01 4.43
N LYS A 381 -43.46 -1.63 5.41
CA LYS A 381 -42.47 -0.54 5.28
C LYS A 381 -41.20 -1.00 4.53
N GLY A 382 -41.04 -2.29 4.32
CA GLY A 382 -39.94 -2.89 3.58
C GLY A 382 -39.12 -3.86 4.42
N GLU A 383 -37.91 -4.12 3.92
CA GLU A 383 -36.98 -5.08 4.48
C GLU A 383 -36.42 -4.60 5.83
N ARG A 384 -36.48 -5.47 6.85
CA ARG A 384 -36.08 -5.14 8.23
C ARG A 384 -35.28 -6.27 8.84
N TRP A 385 -34.17 -5.88 9.47
CA TRP A 385 -33.20 -6.76 10.10
C TRP A 385 -32.99 -6.32 11.56
N LEU A 386 -33.16 -7.26 12.48
CA LEU A 386 -33.07 -7.05 13.92
C LEU A 386 -31.94 -7.92 14.46
N TYR A 387 -31.05 -7.32 15.26
CA TYR A 387 -30.01 -8.09 15.94
C TYR A 387 -30.43 -8.34 17.38
N PHE A 388 -30.50 -9.62 17.76
CA PHE A 388 -30.79 -10.06 19.12
C PHE A 388 -29.51 -10.53 19.80
N LYS A 389 -29.19 -9.93 20.95
CA LYS A 389 -27.93 -10.17 21.66
C LYS A 389 -27.85 -11.61 22.16
N LYS A 390 -26.65 -12.21 22.13
CA LYS A 390 -26.38 -13.47 22.87
C LYS A 390 -26.57 -13.27 24.37
N GLY A 391 -26.08 -12.13 24.89
CA GLY A 391 -26.03 -11.85 26.33
C GLY A 391 -25.01 -12.74 27.05
N ASN A 392 -24.34 -12.21 28.08
CA ASN A 392 -23.46 -12.98 28.96
C ASN A 392 -24.04 -13.15 30.36
N VAL A 393 -25.06 -12.36 30.69
CA VAL A 393 -25.84 -12.44 31.91
C VAL A 393 -27.29 -12.73 31.53
N PRO A 394 -28.03 -13.52 32.33
CA PRO A 394 -29.42 -13.86 32.04
C PRO A 394 -30.28 -12.65 31.74
N ALA A 395 -30.04 -11.49 32.35
CA ALA A 395 -30.82 -10.29 32.09
C ALA A 395 -30.68 -9.72 30.67
N ASP A 396 -29.64 -10.08 29.90
CA ASP A 396 -29.33 -9.45 28.60
C ASP A 396 -29.49 -10.37 27.38
N ILE A 397 -29.80 -11.65 27.62
CA ILE A 397 -29.98 -12.65 26.56
C ILE A 397 -31.23 -12.29 25.75
N GLY A 398 -31.13 -12.34 24.43
CA GLY A 398 -32.27 -12.15 23.53
C GLY A 398 -32.79 -10.71 23.43
N LYS A 399 -32.18 -9.73 24.09
CA LYS A 399 -32.59 -8.32 23.93
C LYS A 399 -32.31 -7.84 22.51
N TYR A 400 -33.31 -7.25 21.85
CA TYR A 400 -33.15 -6.50 20.61
C TYR A 400 -32.18 -5.34 20.85
N TYR A 401 -31.12 -5.32 20.06
CA TYR A 401 -30.14 -4.26 20.18
C TYR A 401 -30.56 -3.01 19.40
N LYS A 402 -31.43 -2.21 20.00
CA LYS A 402 -31.91 -0.96 19.42
C LYS A 402 -30.78 0.08 19.35
N ARG A 403 -30.45 0.50 18.12
CA ARG A 403 -29.46 1.55 17.83
C ARG A 403 -30.13 2.70 17.08
N GLY A 404 -29.42 3.79 16.86
CA GLY A 404 -29.83 4.82 15.91
C GLY A 404 -29.67 4.34 14.46
N VAL A 405 -29.46 5.27 13.52
CA VAL A 405 -29.05 4.88 12.17
C VAL A 405 -27.65 4.26 12.23
N VAL A 406 -27.48 3.02 11.79
CA VAL A 406 -26.22 2.28 11.94
C VAL A 406 -25.77 1.65 10.62
N ALA A 407 -24.47 1.71 10.35
CA ALA A 407 -23.83 0.97 9.27
C ALA A 407 -23.30 -0.35 9.85
N THR A 408 -23.77 -1.50 9.35
CA THR A 408 -23.42 -2.82 9.90
C THR A 408 -23.36 -3.88 8.82
N ALA A 409 -22.53 -4.91 9.02
CA ALA A 409 -22.59 -6.12 8.22
C ALA A 409 -23.76 -6.99 8.68
N ILE A 410 -24.40 -7.66 7.73
CA ILE A 410 -25.50 -8.62 7.96
C ILE A 410 -25.13 -9.87 7.15
N PRO A 411 -24.39 -10.82 7.75
CA PRO A 411 -23.90 -12.02 7.06
C PRO A 411 -24.99 -12.77 6.28
N GLU A 412 -26.18 -12.87 6.87
CA GLU A 412 -27.36 -13.57 6.36
C GLU A 412 -27.96 -12.86 5.13
N LYS A 413 -27.70 -11.57 4.96
CA LYS A 413 -28.11 -10.79 3.77
C LYS A 413 -27.08 -10.88 2.64
N GLY A 414 -25.81 -11.09 2.97
CA GLY A 414 -24.72 -11.26 2.01
C GLY A 414 -23.49 -10.41 2.29
N THR A 415 -22.58 -10.35 1.31
CA THR A 415 -21.29 -9.68 1.47
C THR A 415 -21.45 -8.16 1.42
N GLY A 416 -21.16 -7.45 2.52
CA GLY A 416 -21.13 -5.98 2.55
C GLY A 416 -21.63 -5.41 3.87
N ALA A 417 -21.72 -4.07 3.93
CA ALA A 417 -22.40 -3.38 5.02
C ALA A 417 -23.64 -2.66 4.49
N TYR A 418 -24.66 -2.62 5.32
CA TYR A 418 -25.95 -2.02 5.06
C TYR A 418 -26.21 -0.91 6.07
N LEU A 419 -27.01 0.07 5.66
CA LEU A 419 -27.43 1.15 6.54
C LEU A 419 -28.83 0.84 7.04
N LEU A 420 -28.98 0.68 8.36
CA LEU A 420 -30.26 0.44 9.01
C LEU A 420 -30.73 1.70 9.73
N ASP A 421 -32.04 1.92 9.80
CA ASP A 421 -32.62 2.90 10.71
C ASP A 421 -32.74 2.36 12.15
N ALA A 422 -33.30 3.16 13.06
CA ALA A 422 -33.39 2.80 14.47
C ALA A 422 -34.31 1.59 14.79
N ASN A 423 -35.14 1.19 13.82
CA ASN A 423 -36.07 0.07 13.95
C ASN A 423 -35.62 -1.13 13.09
N GLY A 424 -34.41 -1.10 12.54
CA GLY A 424 -33.83 -2.18 11.74
C GLY A 424 -34.20 -2.13 10.25
N TYR A 425 -34.89 -1.09 9.76
CA TYR A 425 -35.25 -1.01 8.34
C TYR A 425 -34.04 -0.67 7.47
N VAL A 426 -33.86 -1.41 6.39
CA VAL A 426 -32.78 -1.17 5.42
C VAL A 426 -33.05 0.12 4.65
N LEU A 427 -32.15 1.08 4.78
CA LEU A 427 -32.21 2.37 4.10
C LEU A 427 -31.65 2.24 2.67
N LYS A 428 -32.53 2.33 1.67
CA LYS A 428 -32.20 2.15 0.24
C LYS A 428 -32.10 3.50 -0.51
N SER A 429 -31.12 3.62 -1.41
CA SER A 429 -30.90 4.79 -2.29
C SER A 429 -30.83 6.14 -1.58
N VAL A 430 -30.27 6.19 -0.38
CA VAL A 430 -30.29 7.39 0.46
C VAL A 430 -28.91 7.70 1.04
N MET A 431 -28.63 8.99 1.23
CA MET A 431 -27.49 9.44 2.03
C MET A 431 -27.96 9.89 3.40
N LYS A 432 -27.47 9.27 4.48
CA LYS A 432 -27.91 9.56 5.85
C LYS A 432 -26.72 9.59 6.83
N LYS A 433 -26.83 10.42 7.86
CA LYS A 433 -25.90 10.46 8.98
C LYS A 433 -26.20 9.31 9.93
N ALA A 434 -25.21 8.47 10.21
CA ALA A 434 -25.31 7.41 11.19
C ALA A 434 -25.00 7.94 12.61
N GLN A 435 -25.26 7.10 13.62
CA GLN A 435 -25.05 7.41 15.03
C GLN A 435 -23.58 7.71 15.35
N ASN A 436 -22.63 7.09 14.63
CA ASN A 436 -21.19 7.40 14.74
C ASN A 436 -20.78 8.75 14.09
N GLY A 437 -21.73 9.59 13.71
CA GLY A 437 -21.47 10.92 13.17
C GLY A 437 -21.15 10.97 11.68
N ALA A 438 -20.82 9.83 11.05
CA ALA A 438 -20.44 9.78 9.65
C ALA A 438 -21.66 9.70 8.72
N TYR A 439 -21.49 10.18 7.47
CA TYR A 439 -22.49 10.04 6.42
C TYR A 439 -22.18 8.81 5.56
N TYR A 440 -23.20 8.00 5.30
CA TYR A 440 -23.13 6.85 4.39
C TYR A 440 -24.14 7.06 3.26
N CYS A 441 -23.88 6.47 2.10
CA CYS A 441 -24.83 6.43 1.00
C CYS A 441 -25.00 5.00 0.52
N THR A 442 -26.25 4.62 0.25
CA THR A 442 -26.62 3.26 -0.13
C THR A 442 -27.12 3.17 -1.56
N ASP A 443 -26.97 1.99 -2.15
CA ASP A 443 -27.54 1.63 -3.45
C ASP A 443 -29.04 1.26 -3.36
N SER A 444 -29.62 0.78 -4.46
CA SER A 444 -31.02 0.34 -4.52
C SER A 444 -31.33 -0.86 -3.62
N ASN A 445 -30.32 -1.61 -3.20
CA ASN A 445 -30.45 -2.77 -2.31
C ASN A 445 -30.16 -2.43 -0.84
N GLY A 446 -29.72 -1.19 -0.56
CA GLY A 446 -29.36 -0.71 0.76
C GLY A 446 -27.89 -0.95 1.13
N GLN A 447 -27.08 -1.47 0.20
CA GLN A 447 -25.67 -1.71 0.43
C GLN A 447 -24.90 -0.38 0.37
N ILE A 448 -23.99 -0.19 1.32
CA ILE A 448 -23.19 1.04 1.44
C ILE A 448 -22.14 1.09 0.33
N TYR A 449 -22.07 2.22 -0.38
CA TYR A 449 -21.02 2.47 -1.37
C TYR A 449 -19.64 2.64 -0.69
N ARG A 450 -18.62 1.98 -1.25
CA ARG A 450 -17.22 2.04 -0.79
C ARG A 450 -16.29 2.34 -1.96
N ASN A 451 -15.21 3.09 -1.71
CA ASN A 451 -14.21 3.49 -2.71
C ASN A 451 -14.83 4.04 -4.00
N LYS A 452 -15.89 4.83 -3.87
CA LYS A 452 -16.74 5.20 -5.02
C LYS A 452 -17.17 6.65 -4.97
N LEU A 453 -17.14 7.28 -6.14
CA LEU A 453 -17.75 8.58 -6.36
C LEU A 453 -19.21 8.38 -6.78
N VAL A 454 -20.14 8.89 -5.97
CA VAL A 454 -21.58 8.67 -6.13
C VAL A 454 -22.27 10.00 -6.41
N LYS A 455 -23.12 10.03 -7.45
CA LYS A 455 -23.99 11.18 -7.72
C LYS A 455 -25.22 11.10 -6.82
N TYR A 456 -25.41 12.09 -5.97
CA TYR A 456 -26.56 12.22 -5.09
C TYR A 456 -27.19 13.60 -5.29
N GLY A 457 -28.42 13.62 -5.81
CA GLY A 457 -29.02 14.84 -6.36
C GLY A 457 -28.17 15.43 -7.49
N ASN A 458 -27.84 16.72 -7.38
CA ASN A 458 -27.06 17.44 -8.40
C ASN A 458 -25.54 17.36 -8.21
N PHE A 459 -25.05 16.70 -7.16
CA PHE A 459 -23.64 16.73 -6.79
C PHE A 459 -23.03 15.33 -6.70
N ARG A 460 -21.70 15.25 -6.86
CA ARG A 460 -20.93 14.03 -6.65
C ARG A 460 -20.24 14.05 -5.29
N TYR A 461 -20.31 12.93 -4.58
CA TYR A 461 -19.69 12.73 -3.27
C TYR A 461 -18.79 11.50 -3.29
N TYR A 462 -17.62 11.60 -2.66
CA TYR A 462 -16.73 10.45 -2.52
C TYR A 462 -16.96 9.72 -1.19
N PHE A 463 -17.05 8.40 -1.26
CA PHE A 463 -17.14 7.50 -0.12
C PHE A 463 -15.91 6.61 -0.08
N GLY A 464 -15.19 6.63 1.05
CA GLY A 464 -13.92 5.91 1.24
C GLY A 464 -14.10 4.39 1.39
N SER A 465 -13.03 3.71 1.78
CA SER A 465 -12.99 2.24 1.92
C SER A 465 -13.93 1.72 2.99
N ASN A 466 -14.08 2.45 4.10
CA ASN A 466 -15.02 2.18 5.18
C ASN A 466 -16.48 2.60 4.85
N GLY A 467 -16.71 3.17 3.66
CA GLY A 467 -18.03 3.64 3.21
C GLY A 467 -18.48 4.97 3.80
N LYS A 468 -17.65 5.61 4.64
CA LYS A 468 -17.88 6.96 5.13
C LYS A 468 -17.67 7.96 3.99
N ARG A 469 -18.54 8.96 3.91
CA ARG A 469 -18.33 10.12 3.03
C ARG A 469 -17.04 10.84 3.45
N ALA A 470 -16.17 11.13 2.49
CA ALA A 470 -14.93 11.85 2.76
C ALA A 470 -15.17 13.19 3.45
N THR A 471 -14.25 13.59 4.34
CA THR A 471 -14.30 14.84 5.10
C THR A 471 -13.61 16.00 4.40
N TRP A 472 -12.95 15.73 3.26
CA TRP A 472 -12.14 16.71 2.53
C TRP A 472 -12.95 17.94 2.10
N THR A 473 -12.38 19.13 2.35
CA THR A 473 -12.93 20.41 1.92
C THR A 473 -11.83 21.32 1.36
N LYS A 474 -12.20 22.15 0.37
CA LYS A 474 -11.36 23.17 -0.28
C LYS A 474 -9.95 22.70 -0.68
N ARG A 475 -9.84 21.46 -1.18
CA ARG A 475 -8.54 20.83 -1.52
C ARG A 475 -8.64 19.93 -2.73
N TRP A 476 -7.49 19.70 -3.38
CA TRP A 476 -7.32 18.57 -4.29
C TRP A 476 -7.13 17.29 -3.50
N ALA A 477 -7.76 16.21 -3.94
CA ALA A 477 -7.52 14.87 -3.41
C ALA A 477 -7.72 13.82 -4.51
N LYS A 478 -7.10 12.66 -4.32
CA LYS A 478 -7.24 11.52 -5.23
C LYS A 478 -8.41 10.66 -4.75
N ALA A 479 -9.37 10.38 -5.62
CA ALA A 479 -10.48 9.47 -5.36
C ALA A 479 -10.42 8.36 -6.41
N GLY A 480 -10.07 7.15 -5.98
CA GLY A 480 -9.63 6.09 -6.89
C GLY A 480 -8.36 6.51 -7.66
N ASP A 481 -8.37 6.36 -8.98
CA ASP A 481 -7.23 6.73 -9.82
C ASP A 481 -7.18 8.20 -10.23
N HIS A 482 -8.20 8.97 -9.87
CA HIS A 482 -8.42 10.30 -10.42
C HIS A 482 -8.34 11.40 -9.36
N TYR A 483 -7.70 12.53 -9.70
CA TYR A 483 -7.76 13.76 -8.92
C TYR A 483 -9.08 14.51 -9.11
N TYR A 484 -9.64 14.98 -8.00
CA TYR A 484 -10.81 15.86 -7.94
C TYR A 484 -10.57 17.02 -6.99
N TYR A 485 -11.23 18.15 -7.24
CA TYR A 485 -11.25 19.26 -6.30
C TYR A 485 -12.50 19.19 -5.43
N PHE A 486 -12.31 19.17 -4.11
CA PHE A 486 -13.38 19.13 -3.12
C PHE A 486 -13.72 20.55 -2.67
N GLY A 487 -15.01 20.88 -2.69
CA GLY A 487 -15.52 22.21 -2.39
C GLY A 487 -15.64 22.50 -0.89
N SER A 488 -16.51 23.45 -0.52
CA SER A 488 -16.76 23.80 0.89
C SER A 488 -17.56 22.75 1.66
N THR A 489 -18.34 21.90 0.97
CA THR A 489 -19.10 20.82 1.60
C THR A 489 -18.24 19.56 1.67
N PRO A 490 -18.10 18.92 2.85
CA PRO A 490 -17.27 17.73 3.02
C PRO A 490 -17.58 16.63 2.00
N GLY A 491 -16.53 16.18 1.31
CA GLY A 491 -16.60 15.07 0.35
C GLY A 491 -17.31 15.42 -0.96
N ARG A 492 -17.78 16.65 -1.14
CA ARG A 492 -18.44 17.11 -2.37
C ARG A 492 -17.42 17.59 -3.40
N VAL A 493 -17.46 16.99 -4.59
CA VAL A 493 -16.64 17.39 -5.73
C VAL A 493 -17.19 18.66 -6.39
N VAL A 494 -16.29 19.56 -6.78
CA VAL A 494 -16.57 20.70 -7.66
C VAL A 494 -16.05 20.33 -9.05
N GLU A 495 -16.92 20.36 -10.04
CA GLU A 495 -16.55 20.10 -11.43
C GLU A 495 -15.59 21.17 -11.93
N LYS A 496 -14.38 20.76 -12.29
CA LYS A 496 -13.36 21.60 -12.89
C LYS A 496 -13.22 21.24 -14.36
N HIS A 497 -12.85 22.23 -15.17
CA HIS A 497 -12.66 22.08 -16.61
C HIS A 497 -11.38 22.80 -17.05
N GLY A 498 -10.81 22.36 -18.16
CA GLY A 498 -9.58 22.91 -18.72
C GLY A 498 -8.36 22.72 -17.83
N TRP A 499 -7.38 23.60 -17.99
CA TRP A 499 -6.13 23.57 -17.23
C TRP A 499 -6.35 23.90 -15.76
N GLN A 500 -5.86 23.03 -14.89
CA GLN A 500 -5.96 23.19 -13.45
C GLN A 500 -4.60 22.99 -12.80
N LYS A 501 -4.27 23.89 -11.88
CA LYS A 501 -3.06 23.81 -11.08
C LYS A 501 -3.28 22.82 -9.94
N LEU A 502 -2.51 21.74 -9.92
CA LEU A 502 -2.51 20.78 -8.83
C LEU A 502 -1.55 21.27 -7.74
N VAL A 503 -2.10 21.43 -6.54
CA VAL A 503 -1.35 21.83 -5.35
C VAL A 503 -1.62 20.84 -4.23
N SER A 504 -0.62 20.61 -3.37
CA SER A 504 -0.78 19.82 -2.14
C SER A 504 -1.70 20.54 -1.15
N THR A 505 -2.04 19.86 -0.04
CA THR A 505 -2.74 20.48 1.09
C THR A 505 -1.95 21.64 1.70
N SER A 506 -0.62 21.59 1.66
CA SER A 506 0.28 22.66 2.09
C SER A 506 0.49 23.78 1.05
N GLY A 507 -0.15 23.69 -0.11
CA GLY A 507 -0.01 24.67 -1.20
C GLY A 507 1.22 24.49 -2.09
N LYS A 508 2.03 23.43 -1.89
CA LYS A 508 3.16 23.09 -2.77
C LYS A 508 2.62 22.78 -4.17
N PHE A 509 3.24 23.33 -5.20
CA PHE A 509 2.91 23.01 -6.59
C PHE A 509 3.34 21.57 -6.91
N LEU A 510 2.43 20.79 -7.49
CA LEU A 510 2.67 19.37 -7.81
C LEU A 510 2.54 19.06 -9.30
N GLY A 511 2.08 20.02 -10.10
CA GLY A 511 1.94 19.87 -11.54
C GLY A 511 0.66 20.49 -12.10
N TRP A 512 0.44 20.29 -13.38
CA TRP A 512 -0.77 20.70 -14.08
C TRP A 512 -1.60 19.50 -14.48
N LEU A 513 -2.92 19.63 -14.38
CA LEU A 513 -3.93 18.69 -14.88
C LEU A 513 -4.73 19.37 -15.99
N TYR A 514 -5.33 18.58 -16.88
CA TYR A 514 -6.28 19.08 -17.87
C TYR A 514 -7.59 18.30 -17.79
N PHE A 515 -8.68 18.99 -17.46
CA PHE A 515 -10.03 18.43 -17.33
C PHE A 515 -10.85 18.65 -18.59
N ASP A 516 -11.54 17.61 -19.06
CA ASP A 516 -12.48 17.68 -20.17
C ASP A 516 -13.84 18.29 -19.75
N SER A 517 -14.75 18.42 -20.72
CA SER A 517 -16.11 18.95 -20.49
C SER A 517 -16.98 18.07 -19.60
N LYS A 518 -16.60 16.80 -19.39
CA LYS A 518 -17.29 15.87 -18.49
C LYS A 518 -16.71 15.90 -17.08
N GLY A 519 -15.68 16.72 -16.83
CA GLY A 519 -15.03 16.84 -15.52
C GLY A 519 -14.05 15.71 -15.22
N ASN A 520 -13.60 14.96 -16.24
CA ASN A 520 -12.53 13.97 -16.10
C ASN A 520 -11.22 14.57 -16.61
N HIS A 521 -10.13 14.36 -15.89
CA HIS A 521 -8.83 14.81 -16.38
C HIS A 521 -8.14 13.74 -17.23
N TYR A 522 -7.30 14.20 -18.15
CA TYR A 522 -6.53 13.31 -19.01
C TYR A 522 -5.53 12.50 -18.19
N THR A 523 -5.50 11.20 -18.42
CA THR A 523 -4.57 10.23 -17.84
C THR A 523 -4.00 9.37 -18.97
N ASP A 524 -2.71 9.06 -18.88
CA ASP A 524 -1.97 8.25 -19.86
C ASP A 524 -2.28 8.60 -21.33
N LYS A 525 -2.19 9.89 -21.67
CA LYS A 525 -2.73 10.41 -22.93
C LYS A 525 -1.78 11.35 -23.63
N TRP A 526 -1.48 11.03 -24.89
CA TRP A 526 -0.89 11.96 -25.85
C TRP A 526 -1.94 12.86 -26.49
N THR A 527 -1.58 14.13 -26.68
CA THR A 527 -2.40 15.10 -27.42
C THR A 527 -1.77 15.38 -28.79
N SER A 528 -2.59 15.78 -29.76
CA SER A 528 -2.10 16.22 -31.08
C SER A 528 -1.17 17.45 -30.99
N ALA A 529 -1.36 18.30 -29.98
CA ALA A 529 -0.52 19.47 -29.71
C ALA A 529 0.85 19.15 -29.09
N GLY A 530 1.16 17.87 -28.83
CA GLY A 530 2.48 17.45 -28.34
C GLY A 530 2.64 17.45 -26.82
N TYR A 531 1.54 17.52 -26.07
CA TYR A 531 1.52 17.25 -24.62
C TYR A 531 1.31 15.77 -24.34
N TYR A 532 1.85 15.31 -23.23
CA TYR A 532 1.55 13.99 -22.65
C TYR A 532 1.12 14.16 -21.19
N PHE A 533 0.05 13.48 -20.81
CA PHE A 533 -0.41 13.38 -19.43
C PHE A 533 -0.06 11.99 -18.92
N LYS A 534 0.68 11.93 -17.81
CA LYS A 534 1.13 10.68 -17.18
C LYS A 534 -0.06 9.83 -16.70
N PRO A 535 0.12 8.56 -16.32
CA PRO A 535 -0.94 7.76 -15.68
C PRO A 535 -1.54 8.43 -14.44
N SER A 536 -0.75 9.21 -13.69
CA SER A 536 -1.24 10.02 -12.56
C SER A 536 -2.07 11.24 -12.97
N GLY A 537 -2.25 11.50 -14.27
CA GLY A 537 -2.96 12.64 -14.81
C GLY A 537 -2.15 13.93 -14.90
N LYS A 538 -0.97 13.98 -14.28
CA LYS A 538 -0.08 15.15 -14.30
C LYS A 538 0.54 15.33 -15.69
N LEU A 539 0.60 16.57 -16.16
CA LEU A 539 1.33 16.96 -17.37
C LEU A 539 2.81 16.55 -17.27
N ALA A 540 3.34 15.92 -18.32
CA ALA A 540 4.76 15.59 -18.41
C ALA A 540 5.62 16.86 -18.53
N SER A 541 6.77 16.83 -17.88
CA SER A 541 7.68 17.97 -17.74
C SER A 541 9.11 17.45 -17.65
N GLY A 542 10.05 18.07 -18.36
CA GLY A 542 11.45 17.62 -18.37
C GLY A 542 11.65 16.22 -18.96
N LEU A 543 12.66 15.50 -18.48
CA LEU A 543 12.98 14.15 -18.93
C LEU A 543 11.94 13.14 -18.41
N THR A 544 11.15 12.56 -19.32
CA THR A 544 10.08 11.61 -18.99
C THR A 544 10.23 10.34 -19.83
N GLU A 545 10.01 9.19 -19.21
CA GLU A 545 10.01 7.88 -19.88
C GLU A 545 8.58 7.41 -20.10
N ILE A 546 8.29 6.98 -21.33
CA ILE A 546 6.96 6.56 -21.80
C ILE A 546 7.19 5.35 -22.70
N ASP A 547 6.60 4.20 -22.35
CA ASP A 547 6.73 2.94 -23.08
C ASP A 547 8.19 2.54 -23.40
N GLY A 548 9.09 2.69 -22.42
CA GLY A 548 10.52 2.38 -22.57
C GLY A 548 11.31 3.35 -23.45
N LYS A 549 10.69 4.46 -23.90
CA LYS A 549 11.35 5.53 -24.66
C LYS A 549 11.43 6.79 -23.81
N LYS A 550 12.56 7.49 -23.90
CA LYS A 550 12.77 8.76 -23.21
C LYS A 550 12.43 9.94 -24.12
N TYR A 551 11.86 10.97 -23.52
CA TYR A 551 11.45 12.23 -24.15
C TYR A 551 11.86 13.38 -23.25
N ILE A 552 12.11 14.57 -23.83
CA ILE A 552 12.21 15.81 -23.06
C ILE A 552 10.98 16.65 -23.38
N PHE A 553 10.28 17.08 -22.34
CA PHE A 553 9.19 18.05 -22.41
C PHE A 553 9.66 19.39 -21.86
N GLU A 554 9.14 20.49 -22.39
CA GLU A 554 9.33 21.82 -21.83
C GLU A 554 8.96 21.83 -20.34
N SER A 555 9.86 22.35 -19.51
CA SER A 555 9.64 22.38 -18.06
C SER A 555 8.50 23.32 -17.71
N SER A 556 7.48 22.76 -17.05
CA SER A 556 6.38 23.55 -16.48
C SER A 556 6.78 24.15 -15.14
N THR A 557 6.15 25.26 -14.77
CA THR A 557 6.31 25.91 -13.46
C THR A 557 4.93 26.08 -12.81
N SER A 558 4.90 26.55 -11.56
CA SER A 558 3.63 26.89 -10.91
C SER A 558 2.88 28.04 -11.60
N ALA A 559 3.54 28.84 -12.44
CA ALA A 559 2.93 29.94 -13.19
C ALA A 559 2.47 29.52 -14.59
N GLU A 560 3.20 28.61 -15.25
CA GLU A 560 3.00 28.29 -16.68
C GLU A 560 3.05 26.78 -16.97
N HIS A 561 2.14 26.31 -17.83
CA HIS A 561 2.02 24.92 -18.27
C HIS A 561 2.70 24.67 -19.63
N LYS A 562 4.04 24.70 -19.69
CA LYS A 562 4.78 24.60 -20.96
C LYS A 562 4.66 23.23 -21.64
N GLY A 563 5.15 22.16 -20.99
CA GLY A 563 4.81 20.74 -21.21
C GLY A 563 4.83 20.17 -22.64
N LYS A 564 5.26 20.91 -23.67
CA LYS A 564 5.34 20.41 -25.03
C LYS A 564 6.60 19.56 -25.21
N VAL A 565 6.48 18.48 -25.96
CA VAL A 565 7.63 17.62 -26.28
C VAL A 565 8.54 18.30 -27.32
N TYR A 566 9.85 18.27 -27.08
CA TYR A 566 10.82 18.70 -28.07
C TYR A 566 10.92 17.69 -29.22
N LYS A 567 10.92 18.17 -30.46
CA LYS A 567 11.02 17.35 -31.68
C LYS A 567 12.07 17.91 -32.63
N SER A 568 12.78 17.03 -33.34
CA SER A 568 13.75 17.38 -34.38
C SER A 568 14.84 18.38 -33.94
N THR A 569 15.17 18.43 -32.66
CA THR A 569 16.07 19.43 -32.09
C THR A 569 17.05 18.81 -31.10
N MET A 570 18.12 19.54 -30.79
CA MET A 570 19.08 19.22 -29.74
C MET A 570 18.79 20.09 -28.52
N VAL A 571 18.60 19.47 -27.37
CA VAL A 571 18.11 20.12 -26.13
C VAL A 571 19.14 19.96 -25.03
N ARG A 572 19.39 21.04 -24.28
CA ARG A 572 20.18 20.98 -23.04
C ARG A 572 19.25 20.82 -21.85
N TYR A 573 19.42 19.74 -21.09
CA TYR A 573 18.64 19.47 -19.88
C TYR A 573 19.57 18.99 -18.76
N LYS A 574 19.48 19.62 -17.58
CA LYS A 574 20.35 19.34 -16.41
C LYS A 574 21.84 19.25 -16.80
N LYS A 575 22.33 20.27 -17.52
CA LYS A 575 23.72 20.41 -18.03
C LYS A 575 24.17 19.34 -19.06
N LYS A 576 23.27 18.45 -19.50
CA LYS A 576 23.55 17.40 -20.50
C LYS A 576 22.82 17.70 -21.81
N TRP A 577 23.41 17.29 -22.91
CA TRP A 577 22.85 17.46 -24.25
C TRP A 577 22.15 16.17 -24.71
N TYR A 578 20.98 16.32 -25.33
CA TYR A 578 20.15 15.24 -25.86
C TYR A 578 19.72 15.61 -27.28
N ILE A 579 19.48 14.60 -28.14
CA ILE A 579 18.96 14.82 -29.50
C ILE A 579 17.62 14.13 -29.63
N ALA A 580 16.57 14.91 -29.92
CA ALA A 580 15.21 14.42 -30.13
C ALA A 580 14.96 14.07 -31.60
N SER A 581 14.28 12.95 -31.85
CA SER A 581 13.84 12.56 -33.19
C SER A 581 12.65 13.40 -33.68
N SER A 582 12.19 13.18 -34.91
CA SER A 582 10.97 13.81 -35.44
C SER A 582 9.70 13.43 -34.67
N LYS A 583 9.71 12.28 -33.99
CA LYS A 583 8.63 11.84 -33.08
C LYS A 583 8.86 12.27 -31.63
N GLY A 584 9.96 12.99 -31.34
CA GLY A 584 10.32 13.48 -30.02
C GLY A 584 11.11 12.49 -29.15
N SER A 585 11.10 11.19 -29.46
CA SER A 585 11.88 10.20 -28.72
C SER A 585 13.38 10.47 -28.86
N LEU A 586 14.13 10.32 -27.77
CA LEU A 586 15.57 10.54 -27.73
C LEU A 586 16.34 9.41 -28.41
N TYR A 587 17.41 9.74 -29.13
CA TYR A 587 18.33 8.74 -29.69
C TYR A 587 19.13 8.07 -28.58
N LYS A 588 19.07 6.75 -28.45
CA LYS A 588 19.68 6.01 -27.33
C LYS A 588 21.20 6.01 -27.37
N SER A 589 21.82 5.42 -28.40
CA SER A 589 23.28 5.31 -28.49
C SER A 589 23.77 5.36 -29.95
N GLY A 590 25.04 5.70 -30.13
CA GLY A 590 25.72 5.67 -31.43
C GLY A 590 25.92 7.05 -32.07
N TRP A 591 26.48 7.05 -33.29
CA TRP A 591 26.75 8.25 -34.05
C TRP A 591 25.48 8.85 -34.66
N ARG A 592 25.29 10.16 -34.50
CA ARG A 592 24.19 10.91 -35.09
C ARG A 592 24.68 12.18 -35.77
N LYS A 593 24.13 12.47 -36.95
CA LYS A 593 24.32 13.75 -37.62
C LYS A 593 23.19 14.71 -37.24
N TYR A 594 23.54 15.91 -36.77
CA TYR A 594 22.61 16.98 -36.43
C TYR A 594 23.21 18.33 -36.84
N SER A 595 22.42 19.19 -37.50
CA SER A 595 22.86 20.49 -38.02
C SER A 595 24.24 20.44 -38.71
N GLY A 596 24.43 19.45 -39.60
CA GLY A 596 25.69 19.25 -40.35
C GLY A 596 26.85 18.61 -39.58
N ASN A 597 26.81 18.55 -38.25
CA ASN A 597 27.88 18.01 -37.41
C ASN A 597 27.55 16.60 -36.90
N TYR A 598 28.59 15.85 -36.52
CA TYR A 598 28.42 14.52 -35.92
C TYR A 598 28.57 14.59 -34.39
N TYR A 599 27.73 13.83 -33.71
CA TYR A 599 27.69 13.67 -32.26
C TYR A 599 27.65 12.18 -31.95
N TYR A 600 28.21 11.79 -30.81
CA TYR A 600 28.10 10.42 -30.33
C TYR A 600 27.23 10.40 -29.08
N LEU A 601 26.24 9.50 -29.04
CA LEU A 601 25.34 9.36 -27.92
C LEU A 601 25.62 8.05 -27.18
N LYS A 602 25.48 8.09 -25.85
CA LYS A 602 25.46 6.93 -24.97
C LYS A 602 24.37 7.16 -23.94
N ASP A 603 23.45 6.21 -23.82
CA ASP A 603 22.33 6.26 -22.87
C ASP A 603 21.51 7.57 -22.97
N CYS A 604 21.18 7.94 -24.20
CA CYS A 604 20.49 9.17 -24.64
C CYS A 604 21.30 10.46 -24.55
N VAL A 605 22.48 10.43 -23.93
CA VAL A 605 23.28 11.62 -23.65
C VAL A 605 24.38 11.78 -24.69
N VAL A 606 24.49 12.98 -25.25
CA VAL A 606 25.61 13.37 -26.11
C VAL A 606 26.89 13.39 -25.29
N GLN A 607 27.88 12.65 -25.78
CA GLN A 607 29.21 12.57 -25.20
C GLN A 607 30.03 13.80 -25.56
N THR A 608 30.83 14.30 -24.62
CA THR A 608 31.65 15.51 -24.79
C THR A 608 33.06 15.28 -24.26
N ASN A 609 33.99 16.17 -24.62
CA ASN A 609 35.37 16.26 -24.12
C ASN A 609 36.17 14.95 -24.16
N GLN A 610 36.08 14.19 -25.24
CA GLN A 610 36.76 12.90 -25.33
C GLN A 610 37.13 12.52 -26.77
N PHE A 611 38.16 11.68 -26.91
CA PHE A 611 38.54 11.10 -28.19
C PHE A 611 37.60 9.97 -28.60
N MET A 612 37.20 9.95 -29.86
CA MET A 612 36.33 8.92 -30.42
C MET A 612 36.70 8.61 -31.87
N LYS A 613 36.48 7.35 -32.28
CA LYS A 613 36.63 6.94 -33.68
C LYS A 613 35.30 6.93 -34.40
N LYS A 614 35.25 7.58 -35.55
CA LYS A 614 34.14 7.50 -36.50
C LYS A 614 34.66 6.96 -37.82
N ASN A 615 34.14 5.82 -38.26
CA ASN A 615 34.57 5.14 -39.50
C ASN A 615 36.09 4.94 -39.57
N GLY A 616 36.71 4.51 -38.47
CA GLY A 616 38.16 4.30 -38.37
C GLY A 616 39.00 5.57 -38.18
N VAL A 617 38.43 6.77 -38.40
CA VAL A 617 39.12 8.04 -38.21
C VAL A 617 38.97 8.50 -36.76
N ASN A 618 40.09 8.77 -36.11
CA ASN A 618 40.11 9.33 -34.76
C ASN A 618 39.84 10.85 -34.79
N GLY A 619 38.99 11.30 -33.88
CA GLY A 619 38.59 12.69 -33.70
C GLY A 619 38.31 12.99 -32.23
N TYR A 620 37.93 14.23 -31.95
CA TYR A 620 37.64 14.71 -30.61
C TYR A 620 36.22 15.29 -30.54
N LEU A 621 35.46 14.86 -29.54
CA LEU A 621 34.19 15.47 -29.17
C LEU A 621 34.50 16.70 -28.31
N ASP A 622 34.13 17.89 -28.80
CA ASP A 622 34.38 19.14 -28.06
C ASP A 622 33.46 19.31 -26.83
N ALA A 623 33.48 20.49 -26.22
CA ALA A 623 32.66 20.81 -25.05
C ALA A 623 31.15 20.73 -25.32
N ASN A 624 30.73 20.87 -26.58
CA ASN A 624 29.35 20.76 -27.05
C ASN A 624 29.06 19.38 -27.66
N GLY A 625 30.03 18.46 -27.62
CA GLY A 625 29.92 17.11 -28.17
C GLY A 625 30.06 17.03 -29.68
N LYS A 626 30.42 18.13 -30.34
CA LYS A 626 30.65 18.14 -31.79
C LYS A 626 31.95 17.40 -32.08
N TYR A 627 31.87 16.45 -33.00
CA TYR A 627 33.01 15.71 -33.50
C TYR A 627 33.87 16.57 -34.42
N THR A 628 35.14 16.69 -34.07
CA THR A 628 36.14 17.48 -34.79
C THR A 628 37.36 16.64 -35.11
N THR A 629 38.05 17.00 -36.20
CA THR A 629 39.28 16.35 -36.67
C THR A 629 40.31 17.42 -37.05
N GLY A 630 41.58 17.06 -37.04
CA GLY A 630 42.66 17.93 -37.50
C GLY A 630 43.25 18.80 -36.39
N TRP A 631 43.52 20.08 -36.69
CA TRP A 631 44.23 21.00 -35.80
C TRP A 631 43.34 21.52 -34.66
N VAL A 632 43.88 21.54 -33.45
CA VAL A 632 43.25 22.08 -32.25
C VAL A 632 44.13 23.18 -31.67
N ILE A 633 43.60 24.41 -31.60
CA ILE A 633 44.28 25.54 -30.97
C ILE A 633 44.10 25.45 -29.45
N VAL A 634 45.19 25.26 -28.72
CA VAL A 634 45.20 25.26 -27.26
C VAL A 634 45.44 26.67 -26.72
N SER A 635 46.34 27.42 -27.36
CA SER A 635 46.52 28.85 -27.09
C SER A 635 46.97 29.58 -28.33
N ASN A 636 46.12 30.48 -28.84
CA ASN A 636 46.42 31.27 -30.02
C ASN A 636 47.61 32.23 -29.77
N ALA A 637 47.57 32.96 -28.65
CA ALA A 637 48.59 33.96 -28.29
C ALA A 637 49.99 33.35 -28.07
N LYS A 638 50.05 32.12 -27.54
CA LYS A 638 51.31 31.40 -27.30
C LYS A 638 51.73 30.53 -28.49
N ASN A 639 50.97 30.53 -29.60
CA ASN A 639 51.17 29.63 -30.74
C ASN A 639 51.23 28.14 -30.34
N LEU A 640 50.37 27.72 -29.41
CA LEU A 640 50.27 26.33 -28.95
C LEU A 640 49.12 25.63 -29.65
N VAL A 641 49.44 24.72 -30.56
CA VAL A 641 48.48 23.92 -31.32
C VAL A 641 48.83 22.45 -31.25
N ARG A 642 47.82 21.59 -31.28
CA ARG A 642 47.95 20.14 -31.37
C ARG A 642 47.26 19.64 -32.63
N TYR A 643 47.62 18.45 -33.09
CA TYR A 643 46.94 17.80 -34.20
C TYR A 643 46.38 16.47 -33.74
N ILE A 644 45.10 16.24 -34.01
CA ILE A 644 44.46 14.95 -33.74
C ILE A 644 45.00 13.95 -34.75
N ASP A 645 45.65 12.90 -34.28
CA ASP A 645 46.17 11.84 -35.14
C ASP A 645 45.00 11.01 -35.67
N PRO A 646 44.69 11.06 -36.99
CA PRO A 646 43.53 10.38 -37.55
C PRO A 646 43.63 8.85 -37.50
N SER A 647 44.85 8.30 -37.43
CA SER A 647 45.13 6.86 -37.37
C SER A 647 45.29 6.32 -35.93
N GLY A 648 45.56 7.22 -34.98
CA GLY A 648 45.84 6.89 -33.59
C GLY A 648 44.62 6.89 -32.68
N ASN A 649 44.85 7.12 -31.38
CA ASN A 649 43.82 7.20 -30.33
C ASN A 649 43.84 8.55 -29.57
N GLY A 650 44.53 9.56 -30.10
CA GLY A 650 44.70 10.85 -29.43
C GLY A 650 45.36 11.91 -30.32
N PHE A 651 46.03 12.89 -29.69
CA PHE A 651 46.89 13.83 -30.40
C PHE A 651 48.17 13.16 -30.89
N ALA A 652 48.75 13.65 -31.99
CA ALA A 652 50.09 13.28 -32.40
C ALA A 652 51.11 13.71 -31.34
N ARG A 653 51.89 12.75 -30.80
CA ARG A 653 52.90 12.96 -29.75
C ARG A 653 54.19 12.25 -30.12
N ASN A 654 55.34 12.86 -29.80
CA ASN A 654 56.68 12.30 -30.02
C ASN A 654 56.90 11.75 -31.43
N LYS A 655 56.35 12.41 -32.44
CA LYS A 655 56.41 11.90 -33.82
C LYS A 655 56.35 13.01 -34.85
N SER A 656 56.61 12.61 -36.09
CA SER A 656 56.36 13.44 -37.26
C SER A 656 55.13 12.97 -38.03
N MET A 657 54.48 13.88 -38.74
CA MET A 657 53.32 13.56 -39.57
C MET A 657 53.19 14.54 -40.72
N ARG A 658 52.89 14.04 -41.92
CA ARG A 658 52.51 14.88 -43.05
C ARG A 658 51.03 15.26 -42.95
N VAL A 659 50.74 16.55 -42.95
CA VAL A 659 49.38 17.10 -42.98
C VAL A 659 49.28 18.02 -44.19
N ASN A 660 48.41 17.70 -45.14
CA ASN A 660 48.26 18.44 -46.41
C ASN A 660 49.60 18.68 -47.13
N GLY A 661 50.46 17.66 -47.18
CA GLY A 661 51.78 17.72 -47.83
C GLY A 661 52.91 18.30 -46.98
N ILE A 662 52.62 19.02 -45.90
CA ILE A 662 53.62 19.63 -45.02
C ILE A 662 54.01 18.68 -43.88
N LEU A 663 55.31 18.51 -43.63
CA LEU A 663 55.83 17.68 -42.54
C LEU A 663 55.87 18.46 -41.23
N TYR A 664 55.10 18.00 -40.25
CA TYR A 664 55.07 18.55 -38.89
C TYR A 664 55.72 17.60 -37.90
N TYR A 665 56.26 18.18 -36.83
CA TYR A 665 56.80 17.44 -35.69
C TYR A 665 56.06 17.84 -34.42
N PHE A 666 55.84 16.87 -33.55
CA PHE A 666 55.11 17.05 -32.30
C PHE A 666 55.97 16.62 -31.11
N ASP A 667 55.97 17.43 -30.07
CA ASP A 667 56.70 17.15 -28.82
C ASP A 667 56.00 16.07 -27.97
N SER A 668 56.52 15.82 -26.77
CA SER A 668 55.98 14.84 -25.82
C SER A 668 54.58 15.18 -25.32
N ASN A 669 54.23 16.47 -25.31
CA ASN A 669 52.89 16.97 -24.95
C ASN A 669 51.93 17.00 -26.14
N GLY A 670 52.44 16.75 -27.35
CA GLY A 670 51.71 16.75 -28.61
C GLY A 670 51.52 18.14 -29.23
N TYR A 671 52.27 19.14 -28.77
CA TYR A 671 52.31 20.45 -29.40
C TYR A 671 53.17 20.41 -30.65
N ARG A 672 52.73 21.13 -31.69
CA ARG A 672 53.52 21.36 -32.90
C ARG A 672 54.82 22.08 -32.52
N ILE A 673 55.95 21.47 -32.86
CA ILE A 673 57.27 22.08 -32.70
C ILE A 673 57.44 23.16 -33.78
N THR A 674 57.80 24.37 -33.36
CA THR A 674 57.92 25.56 -34.23
C THR A 674 59.36 25.97 -34.53
N ASP A 675 60.33 25.32 -33.88
CA ASP A 675 61.75 25.49 -34.11
C ASP A 675 62.45 24.11 -34.17
N LEU A 676 62.90 23.76 -35.37
CA LEU A 676 63.59 22.51 -35.72
C LEU A 676 65.02 22.78 -36.19
N THR A 677 65.56 23.96 -35.89
CA THR A 677 66.91 24.37 -36.30
C THR A 677 68.02 23.51 -35.71
N ASN A 678 67.72 22.73 -34.67
CA ASN A 678 68.61 21.69 -34.13
C ASN A 678 68.57 20.37 -34.93
N ARG A 679 67.51 20.10 -35.69
CA ARG A 679 67.34 18.88 -36.50
C ARG A 679 67.79 19.06 -37.94
N TYR A 680 67.50 20.21 -38.53
CA TYR A 680 67.87 20.53 -39.90
C TYR A 680 68.96 21.60 -39.89
N ARG A 681 69.95 21.47 -40.78
CA ARG A 681 70.95 22.51 -41.08
C ARG A 681 70.80 22.90 -42.55
N GLY A 682 71.19 24.12 -42.89
CA GLY A 682 71.02 24.68 -44.24
C GLY A 682 71.75 23.86 -45.34
N PRO A 683 71.52 24.20 -46.62
CA PRO A 683 70.92 25.44 -47.11
C PRO A 683 69.40 25.51 -46.84
N TYR A 684 68.91 26.70 -46.53
CA TYR A 684 67.48 26.95 -46.27
C TYR A 684 66.80 27.66 -47.45
N SER A 685 65.47 27.56 -47.52
CA SER A 685 64.64 28.48 -48.31
C SER A 685 63.71 29.26 -47.38
N VAL A 686 63.37 30.50 -47.74
CA VAL A 686 62.59 31.42 -46.89
C VAL A 686 61.32 31.85 -47.61
N GLN A 687 60.21 31.97 -46.89
CA GLN A 687 58.98 32.59 -47.38
C GLN A 687 58.47 33.61 -46.38
N VAL A 688 58.11 34.79 -46.87
CA VAL A 688 57.47 35.87 -46.10
C VAL A 688 56.05 36.04 -46.58
N ASP A 689 55.10 35.82 -45.67
CA ASP A 689 53.69 36.13 -45.89
C ASP A 689 53.40 37.50 -45.29
N ARG A 690 53.25 38.50 -46.16
CA ARG A 690 52.99 39.90 -45.81
C ARG A 690 51.65 40.08 -45.12
N VAL A 691 50.60 39.41 -45.61
CA VAL A 691 49.22 39.50 -45.09
C VAL A 691 49.15 38.97 -43.66
N ASN A 692 49.82 37.84 -43.42
CA ASN A 692 49.81 37.22 -42.11
C ASN A 692 50.96 37.69 -41.21
N GLY A 693 51.95 38.45 -41.70
CA GLY A 693 53.07 38.96 -40.89
C GLY A 693 53.95 37.86 -40.31
N VAL A 694 54.24 36.84 -41.13
CA VAL A 694 55.05 35.68 -40.73
C VAL A 694 56.10 35.36 -41.78
N MET A 695 57.32 35.08 -41.32
CA MET A 695 58.38 34.51 -42.13
C MET A 695 58.57 33.06 -41.71
N THR A 696 58.48 32.13 -42.67
CA THR A 696 58.76 30.71 -42.45
C THR A 696 60.03 30.31 -43.18
N VAL A 697 60.93 29.66 -42.47
CA VAL A 697 62.15 29.07 -42.99
C VAL A 697 61.90 27.58 -43.21
N TYR A 698 62.39 27.04 -44.33
CA TYR A 698 62.20 25.65 -44.73
C TYR A 698 63.55 24.96 -44.98
N ALA A 699 63.63 23.66 -44.68
CA ALA A 699 64.79 22.82 -44.96
C ALA A 699 64.89 22.39 -46.43
N ASP A 700 63.84 22.57 -47.21
CA ASP A 700 63.74 22.16 -48.60
C ASP A 700 63.29 23.31 -49.51
N SER A 701 63.69 23.26 -50.79
CA SER A 701 63.26 24.24 -51.79
C SER A 701 61.78 24.12 -52.17
N ALA A 702 61.21 22.91 -52.02
CA ALA A 702 59.78 22.65 -52.22
C ALA A 702 58.89 23.20 -51.08
N ARG A 703 59.50 23.73 -50.00
CA ARG A 703 58.81 24.32 -48.84
C ARG A 703 57.82 23.36 -48.16
N THR A 704 58.18 22.08 -48.08
CA THR A 704 57.36 21.04 -47.42
C THR A 704 57.81 20.73 -45.99
N ILE A 705 59.01 21.16 -45.59
CA ILE A 705 59.59 20.92 -44.27
C ILE A 705 59.90 22.28 -43.60
N PRO A 706 58.91 22.92 -42.95
CA PRO A 706 59.13 24.17 -42.25
C PRO A 706 59.96 23.92 -40.99
N VAL A 707 61.02 24.68 -40.80
CA VAL A 707 61.97 24.52 -39.70
C VAL A 707 61.86 25.60 -38.64
N LYS A 708 61.51 26.83 -39.02
CA LYS A 708 61.44 27.95 -38.08
C LYS A 708 60.36 28.92 -38.52
N THR A 709 59.59 29.42 -37.57
CA THR A 709 58.69 30.56 -37.78
C THR A 709 59.22 31.79 -37.09
N ILE A 710 59.11 32.93 -37.78
CA ILE A 710 59.57 34.23 -37.34
C ILE A 710 58.41 35.21 -37.50
N ARG A 711 58.12 35.98 -36.45
CA ARG A 711 57.18 37.10 -36.52
C ARG A 711 57.84 38.26 -37.25
N VAL A 712 57.15 38.80 -38.24
CA VAL A 712 57.69 39.90 -39.05
C VAL A 712 56.71 41.04 -39.26
N SER A 713 57.24 42.24 -39.38
CA SER A 713 56.53 43.43 -39.81
C SER A 713 57.06 43.90 -41.15
N VAL A 714 56.18 43.89 -42.14
CA VAL A 714 56.48 44.32 -43.51
C VAL A 714 56.16 45.81 -43.70
N GLY A 715 56.38 46.30 -44.91
CA GLY A 715 56.12 47.67 -45.33
C GLY A 715 54.66 48.06 -45.17
N LEU A 716 54.43 49.32 -44.75
CA LEU A 716 53.10 49.94 -44.74
C LEU A 716 52.51 50.00 -46.16
N ALA A 717 51.20 50.21 -46.28
CA ALA A 717 50.54 50.28 -47.58
C ALA A 717 51.14 51.37 -48.51
N GLY A 718 51.59 52.50 -47.97
CA GLY A 718 52.25 53.56 -48.72
C GLY A 718 53.72 53.30 -49.08
N THR A 719 54.36 52.33 -48.42
CA THR A 719 55.76 51.91 -48.65
C THR A 719 55.89 50.39 -48.52
N PRO A 720 55.24 49.63 -49.43
CA PRO A 720 55.05 48.19 -49.25
C PRO A 720 56.37 47.43 -49.45
N THR A 721 56.52 46.30 -48.75
CA THR A 721 57.60 45.35 -49.04
C THR A 721 57.34 44.70 -50.41
N PRO A 722 58.26 44.76 -51.39
CA PRO A 722 58.06 44.16 -52.71
C PRO A 722 57.75 42.66 -52.64
N THR A 723 56.76 42.19 -53.41
CA THR A 723 56.52 40.75 -53.61
C THR A 723 57.44 40.22 -54.70
N GLY A 724 57.75 38.92 -54.66
CA GLY A 724 58.61 38.28 -55.65
C GLY A 724 59.53 37.22 -55.06
N ASN A 725 60.45 36.73 -55.88
CA ASN A 725 61.50 35.81 -55.47
C ASN A 725 62.85 36.52 -55.56
N PHE A 726 63.61 36.47 -54.48
CA PHE A 726 64.89 37.16 -54.30
C PHE A 726 65.91 36.23 -53.61
N THR A 727 67.11 36.73 -53.39
CA THR A 727 68.18 36.05 -52.65
C THR A 727 68.54 36.87 -51.42
N LEU A 728 68.91 36.19 -50.34
CA LEU A 728 69.39 36.82 -49.12
C LEU A 728 70.92 36.90 -49.12
N SER A 729 71.48 38.08 -48.86
CA SER A 729 72.93 38.26 -48.66
C SER A 729 73.22 38.97 -47.33
N ARG A 730 74.30 38.56 -46.67
CA ARG A 730 74.71 39.15 -45.39
C ARG A 730 75.23 40.56 -45.61
N SER A 731 74.68 41.53 -44.87
CA SER A 731 75.15 42.92 -44.87
C SER A 731 75.86 43.23 -43.54
N LEU A 732 75.41 44.22 -42.78
CA LEU A 732 76.08 44.73 -41.59
C LEU A 732 75.41 44.29 -40.28
N ARG A 733 76.21 44.15 -39.22
CA ARG A 733 75.71 43.92 -37.85
C ARG A 733 74.84 45.08 -37.35
N TRP A 734 75.21 46.31 -37.67
CA TRP A 734 74.39 47.50 -37.50
C TRP A 734 74.18 48.09 -38.88
N GLN A 735 72.99 47.87 -39.43
CA GLN A 735 72.62 48.28 -40.77
C GLN A 735 72.07 49.71 -40.73
N PRO A 736 72.71 50.67 -41.43
CA PRO A 736 72.09 51.97 -41.68
C PRO A 736 70.81 51.79 -42.50
N LEU A 737 69.74 52.49 -42.10
CA LEU A 737 68.43 52.46 -42.74
C LEU A 737 68.03 53.87 -43.21
N MET A 738 66.84 54.01 -43.81
CA MET A 738 66.32 55.31 -44.24
C MET A 738 66.10 56.25 -43.04
N GLY A 739 66.72 57.43 -43.06
CA GLY A 739 66.77 58.41 -41.94
C GLY A 739 67.94 58.14 -40.97
N PRO A 740 68.12 58.91 -39.87
CA PRO A 740 69.10 58.58 -38.84
C PRO A 740 68.58 57.38 -38.01
N SER A 741 68.55 56.19 -38.62
CA SER A 741 68.08 54.96 -37.99
C SER A 741 68.93 53.75 -38.33
N TRP A 742 68.98 52.82 -37.39
CA TRP A 742 69.84 51.63 -37.42
C TRP A 742 69.02 50.38 -37.12
N GLY A 743 69.32 49.28 -37.81
CA GLY A 743 68.77 47.96 -37.54
C GLY A 743 69.87 46.98 -37.14
N GLN A 744 69.60 46.08 -36.21
CA GLN A 744 70.53 45.01 -35.85
C GLN A 744 70.43 43.86 -36.86
N TYR A 745 71.59 43.30 -37.21
CA TYR A 745 71.78 42.13 -38.07
C TYR A 745 71.06 42.24 -39.43
N GLY A 746 71.51 43.20 -40.24
CA GLY A 746 70.95 43.44 -41.57
C GLY A 746 71.30 42.33 -42.56
N THR A 747 70.27 41.65 -43.08
CA THR A 747 70.37 40.73 -44.21
C THR A 747 69.70 41.39 -45.41
N HIS A 748 70.44 41.63 -46.48
CA HIS A 748 69.94 42.26 -47.68
C HIS A 748 69.05 41.29 -48.46
N VAL A 749 67.92 41.81 -48.98
CA VAL A 749 67.05 41.09 -49.92
C VAL A 749 67.41 41.57 -51.32
N ASP A 750 68.34 40.85 -51.96
CA ASP A 750 68.98 41.28 -53.20
C ASP A 750 67.95 41.49 -54.33
N GLY A 751 67.97 42.68 -54.93
CA GLY A 751 67.07 43.04 -56.02
C GLY A 751 65.63 43.39 -55.59
N ALA A 752 65.31 43.37 -54.29
CA ALA A 752 64.01 43.85 -53.81
C ALA A 752 63.98 45.37 -53.73
N GLY A 753 62.94 45.97 -54.32
CA GLY A 753 62.76 47.43 -54.36
C GLY A 753 63.84 48.08 -55.22
N GLN A 754 64.39 49.20 -54.77
CA GLN A 754 65.56 49.83 -55.40
C GLN A 754 66.89 49.30 -54.81
N GLY A 755 66.91 48.08 -54.27
CA GLY A 755 68.08 47.52 -53.56
C GLY A 755 68.25 48.04 -52.13
N GLY A 756 67.15 48.47 -51.49
CA GLY A 756 67.14 49.07 -50.16
C GLY A 756 66.35 48.27 -49.11
N ILE A 757 66.05 46.99 -49.38
CA ILE A 757 65.18 46.17 -48.54
C ILE A 757 66.02 45.17 -47.75
N PHE A 758 65.90 45.22 -46.42
CA PHE A 758 66.64 44.36 -45.52
C PHE A 758 65.68 43.59 -44.60
N VAL A 759 66.07 42.37 -44.23
CA VAL A 759 65.59 41.71 -43.01
C VAL A 759 66.48 42.18 -41.86
N HIS A 760 65.92 42.84 -40.85
CA HIS A 760 66.67 43.39 -39.74
C HIS A 760 65.80 43.51 -38.47
N SER A 761 66.39 43.82 -37.32
CA SER A 761 65.63 44.07 -36.09
C SER A 761 64.71 45.29 -36.22
N VAL A 762 63.85 45.56 -35.24
CA VAL A 762 63.15 46.85 -35.16
C VAL A 762 64.18 48.00 -35.18
N ALA A 763 63.86 49.07 -35.92
CA ALA A 763 64.77 50.19 -36.13
C ALA A 763 64.86 51.09 -34.89
N CYS A 764 66.07 51.53 -34.55
CA CYS A 764 66.39 52.44 -33.45
C CYS A 764 67.10 53.71 -33.95
N GLY A 765 67.11 54.78 -33.14
CA GLY A 765 67.73 56.06 -33.51
C GLY A 765 69.27 56.05 -33.46
N GLN A 766 69.89 55.07 -32.81
CA GLN A 766 71.34 54.92 -32.69
C GLN A 766 71.72 53.44 -32.71
N ALA A 767 72.92 53.12 -33.16
CA ALA A 767 73.49 51.76 -33.14
C ALA A 767 73.82 51.28 -31.71
N ASN A 768 72.79 51.13 -30.87
CA ASN A 768 72.89 50.74 -29.45
C ASN A 768 71.73 49.78 -29.10
N SER A 769 72.03 48.67 -28.43
CA SER A 769 71.05 47.65 -28.00
C SER A 769 70.01 48.17 -26.99
N TYR A 770 70.30 49.26 -26.26
CA TYR A 770 69.38 49.90 -25.31
C TYR A 770 68.70 51.17 -25.87
N ASN A 771 68.52 51.25 -27.20
CA ASN A 771 67.82 52.36 -27.86
C ASN A 771 66.62 51.91 -28.71
N LEU A 772 66.00 50.79 -28.37
CA LEU A 772 64.83 50.25 -29.05
C LEU A 772 63.55 50.99 -28.62
N PRO A 773 62.75 51.57 -29.55
CA PRO A 773 61.47 52.15 -29.20
C PRO A 773 60.43 51.05 -28.91
N ALA A 774 59.95 50.95 -27.68
CA ALA A 774 58.95 49.95 -27.28
C ALA A 774 57.68 49.98 -28.15
N VAL A 775 57.24 51.17 -28.58
CA VAL A 775 56.07 51.35 -29.47
C VAL A 775 56.30 50.71 -30.83
N GLU A 776 57.50 50.83 -31.40
CA GLU A 776 57.83 50.22 -32.69
C GLU A 776 58.00 48.70 -32.57
N TYR A 777 58.56 48.23 -31.46
CA TYR A 777 58.67 46.80 -31.18
C TYR A 777 57.30 46.13 -31.02
N ASN A 778 56.37 46.77 -30.31
CA ASN A 778 55.03 46.23 -30.09
C ASN A 778 54.17 46.19 -31.36
N LYS A 779 54.61 46.81 -32.47
CA LYS A 779 53.98 46.67 -33.81
C LYS A 779 54.40 45.39 -34.54
N LEU A 780 55.37 44.63 -34.01
CA LEU A 780 55.86 43.40 -34.66
C LEU A 780 54.73 42.41 -34.95
N GLY A 781 54.64 41.98 -36.21
CA GLY A 781 53.59 41.10 -36.71
C GLY A 781 52.45 41.80 -37.45
N SER A 782 52.51 43.13 -37.56
CA SER A 782 51.66 44.01 -38.38
C SER A 782 52.53 44.90 -39.27
N PRO A 783 52.05 45.39 -40.43
CA PRO A 783 52.81 46.33 -41.27
C PRO A 783 53.27 47.57 -40.48
N ALA A 784 54.57 47.87 -40.52
CA ALA A 784 55.17 48.93 -39.70
C ALA A 784 56.48 49.52 -40.25
N SER A 785 56.97 49.06 -41.40
CA SER A 785 58.23 49.53 -41.98
C SER A 785 58.02 50.39 -43.24
N HIS A 786 59.11 50.97 -43.74
CA HIS A 786 59.18 51.59 -45.07
C HIS A 786 59.79 50.60 -46.08
N GLY A 787 59.14 49.44 -46.24
CA GLY A 787 59.54 48.39 -47.18
C GLY A 787 60.40 47.27 -46.59
N CYS A 788 61.24 47.52 -45.58
CA CYS A 788 62.06 46.48 -44.93
C CYS A 788 61.23 45.41 -44.19
N ILE A 789 61.83 44.27 -43.87
CA ILE A 789 61.19 43.20 -43.09
C ILE A 789 61.76 43.24 -41.67
N ARG A 790 61.01 43.81 -40.73
CA ARG A 790 61.42 43.96 -39.33
C ARG A 790 61.10 42.70 -38.53
N THR A 791 61.99 42.30 -37.64
CA THR A 791 61.79 41.18 -36.70
C THR A 791 62.43 41.46 -35.33
N CYS A 792 62.34 40.52 -34.39
CA CYS A 792 63.05 40.57 -33.12
C CYS A 792 64.57 40.37 -33.33
N VAL A 793 65.41 40.91 -32.46
CA VAL A 793 66.87 40.89 -32.62
C VAL A 793 67.43 39.47 -32.72
N ALA A 794 66.97 38.51 -31.89
CA ALA A 794 67.38 37.11 -32.00
C ALA A 794 67.09 36.51 -33.38
N ASP A 795 65.90 36.79 -33.92
CA ASP A 795 65.47 36.22 -35.20
C ASP A 795 66.22 36.91 -36.37
N ALA A 796 66.49 38.22 -36.29
CA ALA A 796 67.31 38.93 -37.26
C ALA A 796 68.74 38.38 -37.31
N LYS A 797 69.36 38.19 -36.12
CA LYS A 797 70.67 37.53 -35.99
C LYS A 797 70.66 36.15 -36.61
N TRP A 798 69.63 35.36 -36.29
CA TRP A 798 69.54 33.99 -36.79
C TRP A 798 69.47 33.96 -38.32
N VAL A 799 68.67 34.83 -38.95
CA VAL A 799 68.61 34.95 -40.42
C VAL A 799 69.96 35.39 -40.99
N TYR A 800 70.60 36.39 -40.40
CA TYR A 800 71.92 36.90 -40.80
C TYR A 800 73.01 35.82 -40.79
N GLU A 801 72.99 34.96 -39.78
CA GLU A 801 73.98 33.89 -39.61
C GLU A 801 73.71 32.69 -40.51
N ASN A 802 72.43 32.35 -40.74
CA ASN A 802 72.05 31.04 -41.29
C ASN A 802 71.45 31.08 -42.71
N CYS A 803 71.04 32.24 -43.21
CA CYS A 803 70.31 32.37 -44.49
C CYS A 803 71.11 33.10 -45.59
N ASN A 804 72.43 33.27 -45.44
CA ASN A 804 73.24 33.85 -46.50
C ASN A 804 73.26 32.94 -47.75
N GLY A 805 72.86 33.48 -48.90
CA GLY A 805 72.65 32.75 -50.15
C GLY A 805 71.30 32.03 -50.27
N ALA A 806 70.42 32.10 -49.25
CA ALA A 806 69.12 31.44 -49.28
C ALA A 806 68.14 32.16 -50.22
N PRO A 807 67.34 31.43 -51.03
CA PRO A 807 66.24 32.03 -51.76
C PRO A 807 65.12 32.46 -50.81
N ILE A 808 64.58 33.67 -51.00
CA ILE A 808 63.45 34.22 -50.26
C ILE A 808 62.29 34.53 -51.20
N SER A 809 61.08 34.08 -50.86
CA SER A 809 59.85 34.36 -51.59
C SER A 809 58.92 35.22 -50.75
N ILE A 810 58.57 36.41 -51.24
CA ILE A 810 57.69 37.36 -50.54
C ILE A 810 56.33 37.34 -51.23
N ILE A 811 55.29 36.98 -50.49
CA ILE A 811 53.94 36.74 -51.01
C ILE A 811 52.89 37.44 -50.15
N ASP A 812 51.69 37.59 -50.73
CA ASP A 812 50.46 37.89 -50.00
C ASP A 812 49.67 36.59 -49.82
N GLY A 813 49.69 36.01 -48.61
CA GLY A 813 48.96 34.78 -48.31
C GLY A 813 47.47 35.02 -48.04
N LYS A 814 46.68 33.94 -47.94
CA LYS A 814 45.29 34.03 -47.49
C LYS A 814 45.26 34.38 -46.00
N TYR A 815 44.56 35.45 -45.64
CA TYR A 815 44.42 35.88 -44.26
C TYR A 815 43.89 34.76 -43.35
N LYS A 816 44.48 34.66 -42.16
CA LYS A 816 44.03 33.81 -41.06
C LYS A 816 43.77 34.67 -39.83
N ALA A 817 42.64 34.47 -39.17
CA ALA A 817 42.33 35.18 -37.93
C ALA A 817 43.26 34.75 -36.80
N ASP A 818 43.47 33.44 -36.65
CA ASP A 818 44.29 32.86 -35.59
C ASP A 818 45.78 32.96 -35.91
N ASP A 819 46.54 33.71 -35.10
CA ASP A 819 48.00 33.82 -35.16
C ASP A 819 48.67 32.45 -35.17
N ALA A 820 48.18 31.47 -34.40
CA ALA A 820 48.73 30.12 -34.36
C ALA A 820 48.54 29.32 -35.65
N MET A 821 47.69 29.80 -36.57
CA MET A 821 47.42 29.22 -37.89
C MET A 821 47.96 30.07 -39.05
N LYS A 822 48.69 31.16 -38.76
CA LYS A 822 49.37 32.01 -39.75
C LYS A 822 50.65 31.34 -40.25
N GLY A 823 50.65 30.92 -41.51
CA GLY A 823 51.71 30.05 -42.05
C GLY A 823 51.67 28.63 -41.46
N PRO A 824 52.55 27.73 -41.90
CA PRO A 824 52.49 26.32 -41.49
C PRO A 824 52.81 26.14 -40.02
N LEU A 825 53.71 26.93 -39.44
CA LEU A 825 54.15 26.83 -38.04
C LEU A 825 53.51 27.88 -37.11
N GLY A 826 52.55 28.65 -37.60
CA GLY A 826 51.94 29.75 -36.85
C GLY A 826 52.89 30.95 -36.69
N LYS A 827 52.36 32.12 -36.31
CA LYS A 827 53.16 33.30 -36.00
C LYS A 827 53.81 33.13 -34.63
N LYS A 828 55.12 33.38 -34.53
CA LYS A 828 55.85 33.36 -33.26
C LYS A 828 55.21 34.32 -32.25
N ALA A 829 55.05 33.88 -31.00
CA ALA A 829 54.52 34.73 -29.93
C ALA A 829 55.48 35.92 -29.68
N LEU A 830 54.92 37.08 -29.38
CA LEU A 830 55.68 38.28 -29.01
C LEU A 830 55.48 38.55 -27.52
N THR A 831 56.57 38.70 -26.77
CA THR A 831 56.51 39.24 -25.41
C THR A 831 56.45 40.75 -25.51
N PRO A 832 55.33 41.43 -25.18
CA PRO A 832 55.22 42.87 -25.35
C PRO A 832 56.11 43.62 -24.35
N LEU A 833 56.69 44.72 -24.80
CA LEU A 833 57.42 45.64 -23.92
C LEU A 833 56.42 46.59 -23.22
N ARG A 834 56.62 46.82 -21.92
CA ARG A 834 55.81 47.72 -21.08
C ARG A 834 56.70 48.79 -20.43
N GLY A 835 56.15 49.99 -20.24
CA GLY A 835 56.87 51.10 -19.58
C GLY A 835 58.05 51.63 -20.42
N ALA A 836 59.08 52.12 -19.74
CA ALA A 836 60.28 52.73 -20.35
C ALA A 836 61.31 51.71 -20.88
N ALA A 837 60.90 50.47 -21.18
CA ALA A 837 61.80 49.46 -21.72
C ALA A 837 62.36 49.90 -23.08
N ASN A 838 63.68 49.83 -23.23
CA ASN A 838 64.41 50.37 -24.37
C ASN A 838 65.30 49.32 -25.07
N PHE A 839 65.08 48.03 -24.84
CA PHE A 839 65.84 46.95 -25.48
C PHE A 839 64.93 45.80 -25.91
N ASP A 840 65.39 44.98 -26.87
CA ASP A 840 64.67 43.78 -27.30
C ASP A 840 65.00 42.65 -26.31
N PRO A 841 64.01 42.01 -25.65
CA PRO A 841 64.26 40.96 -24.67
C PRO A 841 64.84 39.67 -25.28
N THR A 842 64.94 39.60 -26.61
CA THR A 842 65.58 38.52 -27.35
C THR A 842 66.98 38.88 -27.84
N ASP A 843 67.48 40.11 -27.63
CA ASP A 843 68.83 40.49 -28.04
C ASP A 843 69.86 39.69 -27.23
N PRO A 844 70.71 38.85 -27.85
CA PRO A 844 71.73 38.10 -27.11
C PRO A 844 72.85 38.98 -26.54
N ALA A 845 72.88 40.27 -26.86
CA ALA A 845 73.85 41.24 -26.32
C ALA A 845 73.34 41.97 -25.06
N VAL A 846 72.11 41.69 -24.61
CA VAL A 846 71.46 42.24 -23.42
C VAL A 846 71.10 41.11 -22.48
#